data_AF-A0A7X4JR84-F1
#
_entry.id   AF-A0A7X4JR84-F1
#
_cell.length_a   1.000
_cell.length_b   1.000
_cell.length_c   1.000
_cell.angle_alpha   90.00
_cell.angle_beta   90.00
_cell.angle_gamma   90.00
#
_symmetry.space_group_name_H-M   'P 1'
#
loop_
_entity.id
_entity.type
_entity.pdbx_description
1 polymer ?
#
loop_
_entity_poly.entity_id
_entity_poly.type
_entity_poly.pdbx_seq_one_letter_code
_entity_poly.pdbx_strand_id
1 'polypeptide(L)'
;MIKPLNRTGTWRTYSIADGLAGMRIEHIVEDSEGYLWFATWDNGVSRFDGDEFRNFTRRDGLVNDRVYCVSQDSQNRLWFGTLNGVCWYDGTNFHHLEDDGIAGRAVQFIYEDSEGRIWCGGHRTLGYYDGTVFHDLIPLYLQHYEEPPSPQWPKQCRGIAQDPEGQIWFGFDYLIRFDGISFRRYEKKEGFPQSKTSYALGQDSAGKVWFGQRGHQNDLWCYTDGTFQAMQVNLGGGLRKIQSDGTGRMWLCTSEGVLYQDGDGFNRFTPADGLPHRAVKAVFQDREHQYWFATWGGIALYDAHSISVFGLSGESSNRVSEISQIVQDSRGDIWVGSVSPVFNSLSKSGFRFNGEAFVCVGTEDGFDINNCFAIYEDHDGCLWFGGINGLFRYDGQKVEKIETIADLDGKSVSAIAQDSQGGFLFGHWENEKEKSKRSLLVSALKLVYQRGEQFQTIFEDNEKKDSFSRIGTVIPGRNREVYFFLTCHNFSGKGLAHWHPEDKLKFYGVGDGLIDDRVTDLLLDRDGNLWIATQGGLACFDGRVFHNFTTADGLPSNRIHCLLEDRKGHLWLGTDGGVAHYDGQHFQMINSPHIGPVSQILEDRDGNFWFGTVQNSLVRYRQQKNPPQICLLQVIADQIYENLQEDIVSTAGQQVVFEYKGLSFSTHPRDMLYIYRLRGYDSDWQSATRKMRAHYQDLSPGDYTFQVRAIDRDLNYSEIAQVQLSVEKDPRISALTSIINNTDGIGKEFIGQSTALHEFQIQLRKVASTDLTVLFKGETGVGKGLAARALHALSAHRDGPFMQVNCGALPETLIDSELFGHEKGAFTSAVVRRLGKVELAKGGTLFLDEVGDMTLETQTRMLRLLDEGTFERIGSSETLEARTRIVAATNRDLEEMISAGTFREDLYYRLNTFPIYLPPLRERKEDIPDLSEFFKNRMAAHIGKQFAPLTSEVIEVLQSYDWPGNVRELEHTIQRAVTVCNGLQIEVGDLGLYDSQIKGTVQDLKRRTLPDQAGEIMPLDEFERDYILKVLKATKWKIKGANGAATLLGLPPSTLYTKMKKLGIKRL
;
A
#
# COMPACT_ATOMS: atom_id res chain seq x y z
N MET A 1 25.57 -15.57 -21.97
CA MET A 1 25.03 -16.95 -21.82
C MET A 1 23.75 -16.87 -21.02
N ILE A 2 22.66 -17.46 -21.51
CA ILE A 2 21.37 -17.54 -20.80
C ILE A 2 21.59 -18.43 -19.57
N LYS A 3 21.32 -17.93 -18.37
CA LYS A 3 21.41 -18.73 -17.14
C LYS A 3 20.26 -19.75 -17.08
N PRO A 4 20.45 -20.96 -16.53
CA PRO A 4 19.36 -21.91 -16.31
C PRO A 4 18.31 -21.36 -15.34
N LEU A 5 17.04 -21.74 -15.52
CA LEU A 5 15.99 -21.41 -14.56
C LEU A 5 16.06 -22.34 -13.35
N ASN A 6 16.09 -21.75 -12.16
CA ASN A 6 16.11 -22.51 -10.92
C ASN A 6 14.75 -23.16 -10.66
N ARG A 7 14.65 -24.50 -10.74
CA ARG A 7 13.40 -25.25 -10.53
C ARG A 7 12.80 -25.17 -9.11
N THR A 8 13.57 -24.69 -8.13
CA THR A 8 13.06 -24.46 -6.75
C THR A 8 12.43 -23.08 -6.55
N GLY A 9 12.18 -22.35 -7.64
CA GLY A 9 11.42 -21.10 -7.62
C GLY A 9 9.98 -21.29 -7.10
N THR A 10 9.33 -20.18 -6.79
CA THR A 10 7.98 -20.19 -6.20
C THR A 10 6.91 -19.91 -7.24
N TRP A 11 5.75 -20.55 -7.06
CA TRP A 11 4.59 -20.40 -7.94
C TRP A 11 3.43 -19.78 -7.20
N ARG A 12 2.72 -18.87 -7.86
CA ARG A 12 1.44 -18.33 -7.42
C ARG A 12 0.45 -18.43 -8.57
N THR A 13 -0.79 -18.81 -8.31
CA THR A 13 -1.82 -18.91 -9.34
C THR A 13 -2.95 -17.90 -9.09
N TYR A 14 -3.56 -17.43 -10.17
CA TYR A 14 -4.69 -16.52 -10.14
C TYR A 14 -5.84 -17.08 -10.96
N SER A 15 -7.05 -16.88 -10.46
CA SER A 15 -8.30 -17.44 -10.95
C SER A 15 -9.42 -16.40 -10.91
N ILE A 16 -10.64 -16.79 -11.32
CA ILE A 16 -11.83 -15.93 -11.19
C ILE A 16 -12.10 -15.55 -9.72
N ALA A 17 -11.70 -16.40 -8.76
CA ALA A 17 -11.86 -16.10 -7.33
C ALA A 17 -11.02 -14.90 -6.87
N ASP A 18 -9.93 -14.61 -7.59
CA ASP A 18 -9.02 -13.50 -7.33
C ASP A 18 -9.44 -12.21 -8.07
N GLY A 19 -10.51 -12.26 -8.89
CA GLY A 19 -11.03 -11.12 -9.65
C GLY A 19 -10.81 -11.19 -11.16
N LEU A 20 -10.12 -12.22 -11.66
CA LEU A 20 -9.86 -12.42 -13.10
C LEU A 20 -11.17 -12.59 -13.90
N ALA A 21 -11.27 -11.98 -15.08
CA ALA A 21 -12.49 -12.00 -15.89
C ALA A 21 -12.88 -13.42 -16.32
N GLY A 22 -11.91 -14.28 -16.65
CA GLY A 22 -12.16 -15.65 -17.08
C GLY A 22 -10.96 -16.57 -16.90
N MET A 23 -11.20 -17.89 -16.83
CA MET A 23 -10.13 -18.89 -16.65
C MET A 23 -9.33 -19.17 -17.93
N ARG A 24 -9.83 -18.77 -19.10
CA ARG A 24 -9.17 -19.02 -20.40
C ARG A 24 -8.43 -17.79 -20.85
N ILE A 25 -7.14 -17.73 -20.52
CA ILE A 25 -6.26 -16.62 -20.87
C ILE A 25 -5.60 -16.91 -22.21
N GLU A 26 -5.75 -15.98 -23.14
CA GLU A 26 -5.22 -16.09 -24.49
C GLU A 26 -3.91 -15.34 -24.66
N HIS A 27 -3.73 -14.21 -23.96
CA HIS A 27 -2.53 -13.35 -24.08
C HIS A 27 -2.26 -12.53 -22.82
N ILE A 28 -1.01 -12.08 -22.65
CA ILE A 28 -0.55 -11.20 -21.56
C ILE A 28 0.31 -10.09 -22.17
N VAL A 29 0.16 -8.85 -21.69
CA VAL A 29 1.08 -7.75 -21.96
C VAL A 29 1.18 -6.84 -20.74
N GLU A 30 2.29 -6.12 -20.59
CA GLU A 30 2.43 -5.00 -19.66
C GLU A 30 2.32 -3.69 -20.43
N ASP A 31 1.61 -2.71 -19.89
CA ASP A 31 1.54 -1.37 -20.48
C ASP A 31 2.63 -0.44 -19.96
N SER A 32 2.70 0.78 -20.50
CA SER A 32 3.73 1.76 -20.15
C SER A 32 3.59 2.33 -18.75
N GLU A 33 2.40 2.23 -18.15
CA GLU A 33 2.14 2.59 -16.75
C GLU A 33 2.46 1.42 -15.81
N GLY A 34 2.74 0.24 -16.36
CA GLY A 34 3.13 -0.95 -15.63
C GLY A 34 1.98 -1.86 -15.20
N TYR A 35 0.77 -1.65 -15.71
CA TYR A 35 -0.32 -2.59 -15.47
C TYR A 35 -0.19 -3.82 -16.38
N LEU A 36 -0.50 -5.00 -15.82
CA LEU A 36 -0.60 -6.22 -16.61
C LEU A 36 -2.01 -6.38 -17.18
N TRP A 37 -2.09 -6.66 -18.47
CA TRP A 37 -3.35 -6.90 -19.18
C TRP A 37 -3.44 -8.36 -19.63
N PHE A 38 -4.57 -8.98 -19.32
CA PHE A 38 -4.88 -10.37 -19.63
C PHE A 38 -6.07 -10.44 -20.58
N ALA A 39 -5.83 -10.88 -21.81
CA ALA A 39 -6.88 -11.16 -22.77
C ALA A 39 -7.59 -12.47 -22.42
N THR A 40 -8.91 -12.45 -22.24
CA THR A 40 -9.69 -13.64 -21.90
C THR A 40 -10.65 -14.04 -23.02
N TRP A 41 -10.90 -15.34 -23.14
CA TRP A 41 -11.77 -15.88 -24.18
C TRP A 41 -13.27 -15.64 -23.95
N ASP A 42 -13.71 -15.48 -22.70
CA ASP A 42 -15.14 -15.56 -22.36
C ASP A 42 -15.75 -14.23 -21.85
N ASN A 43 -14.99 -13.39 -21.13
CA ASN A 43 -15.55 -12.29 -20.32
C ASN A 43 -14.75 -10.97 -20.40
N GLY A 44 -14.09 -10.70 -21.51
CA GLY A 44 -13.39 -9.45 -21.79
C GLY A 44 -11.90 -9.51 -21.45
N VAL A 45 -11.37 -8.42 -20.90
CA VAL A 45 -9.97 -8.30 -20.49
C VAL A 45 -9.86 -7.94 -19.03
N SER A 46 -8.81 -8.40 -18.37
CA SER A 46 -8.48 -8.02 -17.00
C SER A 46 -7.21 -7.20 -16.98
N ARG A 47 -7.24 -6.05 -16.33
CA ARG A 47 -6.06 -5.26 -15.96
C ARG A 47 -5.70 -5.53 -14.51
N PHE A 48 -4.44 -5.71 -14.20
CA PHE A 48 -3.93 -6.02 -12.87
C PHE A 48 -2.84 -5.04 -12.48
N ASP A 49 -2.90 -4.58 -11.23
CA ASP A 49 -2.02 -3.53 -10.70
C ASP A 49 -1.06 -3.99 -9.60
N GLY A 50 -0.94 -5.31 -9.42
CA GLY A 50 -0.18 -5.92 -8.32
C GLY A 50 -1.01 -6.27 -7.09
N ASP A 51 -2.21 -5.70 -6.94
CA ASP A 51 -3.17 -5.96 -5.84
C ASP A 51 -4.47 -6.56 -6.39
N GLU A 52 -5.16 -5.83 -7.27
CA GLU A 52 -6.51 -6.14 -7.70
C GLU A 52 -6.67 -6.19 -9.22
N PHE A 53 -7.67 -6.95 -9.67
CA PHE A 53 -8.06 -7.03 -11.07
C PHE A 53 -9.23 -6.09 -11.37
N ARG A 54 -9.08 -5.26 -12.40
CA ARG A 54 -10.17 -4.49 -13.02
C ARG A 54 -10.53 -5.11 -14.36
N ASN A 55 -11.79 -5.48 -14.55
CA ASN A 55 -12.27 -6.13 -15.77
C ASN A 55 -12.94 -5.12 -16.71
N PHE A 56 -12.69 -5.25 -18.00
CA PHE A 56 -13.28 -4.45 -19.06
C PHE A 56 -14.00 -5.35 -20.06
N THR A 57 -15.20 -4.93 -20.44
CA THR A 57 -16.14 -5.65 -21.29
C THR A 57 -16.66 -4.74 -22.39
N ARG A 58 -17.57 -5.26 -23.23
CA ARG A 58 -18.33 -4.45 -24.20
C ARG A 58 -19.05 -3.25 -23.60
N ARG A 59 -19.42 -3.30 -22.32
CA ARG A 59 -20.06 -2.17 -21.64
C ARG A 59 -19.11 -1.01 -21.39
N ASP A 60 -17.81 -1.30 -21.37
CA ASP A 60 -16.74 -0.34 -21.08
C ASP A 60 -16.09 0.21 -22.37
N GLY A 61 -16.56 -0.23 -23.55
CA GLY A 61 -16.03 0.19 -24.85
C GLY A 61 -15.21 -0.86 -25.60
N LEU A 62 -15.05 -2.09 -25.07
CA LEU A 62 -14.40 -3.17 -25.82
C LEU A 62 -15.27 -3.60 -27.01
N VAL A 63 -14.68 -3.94 -28.17
CA VAL A 63 -15.47 -4.40 -29.35
C VAL A 63 -16.19 -5.73 -29.09
N ASN A 64 -15.55 -6.66 -28.38
CA ASN A 64 -16.13 -7.96 -28.07
C ASN A 64 -15.50 -8.54 -26.80
N ASP A 65 -16.30 -9.23 -25.97
CA ASP A 65 -15.83 -9.86 -24.74
C ASP A 65 -14.92 -11.08 -24.99
N ARG A 66 -14.84 -11.58 -26.23
CA ARG A 66 -13.90 -12.63 -26.61
C ARG A 66 -12.64 -12.00 -27.19
N VAL A 67 -11.59 -11.90 -26.38
CA VAL A 67 -10.33 -11.27 -26.76
C VAL A 67 -9.26 -12.32 -27.02
N TYR A 68 -8.65 -12.26 -28.18
CA TYR A 68 -7.61 -13.19 -28.62
C TYR A 68 -6.20 -12.71 -28.27
N CYS A 69 -5.94 -11.43 -28.42
CA CYS A 69 -4.62 -10.84 -28.23
C CYS A 69 -4.72 -9.40 -27.74
N VAL A 70 -3.65 -8.98 -27.08
CA VAL A 70 -3.42 -7.60 -26.66
C VAL A 70 -1.96 -7.25 -26.98
N SER A 71 -1.72 -6.08 -27.54
CA SER A 71 -0.38 -5.59 -27.89
C SER A 71 -0.30 -4.10 -27.64
N GLN A 72 0.78 -3.62 -27.04
CA GLN A 72 1.08 -2.20 -26.99
C GLN A 72 1.90 -1.82 -28.22
N ASP A 73 1.62 -0.65 -28.81
CA ASP A 73 2.43 -0.08 -29.89
C ASP A 73 3.46 0.94 -29.38
N SER A 74 4.34 1.41 -30.27
CA SER A 74 5.37 2.42 -29.99
C SER A 74 4.82 3.79 -29.58
N GLN A 75 3.51 4.03 -29.78
CA GLN A 75 2.79 5.24 -29.36
C GLN A 75 2.07 5.04 -28.01
N ASN A 76 2.37 3.96 -27.29
CA ASN A 76 1.75 3.54 -26.03
C ASN A 76 0.25 3.21 -26.12
N ARG A 77 -0.32 3.01 -27.31
CA ARG A 77 -1.71 2.57 -27.46
C ARG A 77 -1.80 1.07 -27.26
N LEU A 78 -2.75 0.64 -26.44
CA LEU A 78 -3.02 -0.78 -26.20
C LEU A 78 -4.06 -1.29 -27.18
N TRP A 79 -3.65 -2.09 -28.15
CA TRP A 79 -4.50 -2.71 -29.15
C TRP A 79 -5.07 -4.05 -28.70
N PHE A 80 -6.36 -4.28 -28.94
CA PHE A 80 -7.09 -5.48 -28.57
C PHE A 80 -7.70 -6.16 -29.80
N GLY A 81 -7.21 -7.36 -30.11
CA GLY A 81 -7.75 -8.18 -31.18
C GLY A 81 -8.86 -9.07 -30.65
N THR A 82 -10.06 -8.92 -31.18
CA THR A 82 -11.27 -9.57 -30.66
C THR A 82 -11.92 -10.48 -31.70
N LEU A 83 -12.95 -11.23 -31.28
CA LEU A 83 -13.72 -12.08 -32.19
C LEU A 83 -14.40 -11.29 -33.33
N ASN A 84 -14.77 -10.03 -33.12
CA ASN A 84 -15.57 -9.24 -34.07
C ASN A 84 -14.94 -7.87 -34.39
N GLY A 85 -13.61 -7.79 -34.42
CA GLY A 85 -12.88 -6.60 -34.83
C GLY A 85 -11.72 -6.28 -33.89
N VAL A 86 -11.27 -5.04 -33.96
CA VAL A 86 -10.13 -4.51 -33.19
C VAL A 86 -10.50 -3.15 -32.61
N CYS A 87 -9.99 -2.85 -31.43
CA CYS A 87 -10.02 -1.53 -30.81
C CYS A 87 -8.69 -1.27 -30.13
N TRP A 88 -8.42 -0.03 -29.76
CA TRP A 88 -7.27 0.33 -28.95
C TRP A 88 -7.67 1.23 -27.77
N TYR A 89 -6.86 1.25 -26.72
CA TYR A 89 -7.09 1.99 -25.49
C TYR A 89 -5.99 3.03 -25.28
N ASP A 90 -6.39 4.24 -24.92
CA ASP A 90 -5.51 5.40 -24.74
C ASP A 90 -5.15 5.69 -23.27
N GLY A 91 -5.55 4.82 -22.34
CA GLY A 91 -5.44 5.05 -20.89
C GLY A 91 -6.76 5.50 -20.24
N THR A 92 -7.70 6.01 -21.03
CA THR A 92 -9.00 6.51 -20.56
C THR A 92 -10.17 5.84 -21.27
N ASN A 93 -10.16 5.80 -22.60
CA ASN A 93 -11.24 5.35 -23.46
C ASN A 93 -10.79 4.30 -24.50
N PHE A 94 -11.73 3.46 -24.92
CA PHE A 94 -11.55 2.57 -26.07
C PHE A 94 -11.94 3.29 -27.36
N HIS A 95 -11.08 3.17 -28.37
CA HIS A 95 -11.24 3.71 -29.70
C HIS A 95 -11.46 2.60 -30.71
N HIS A 96 -12.43 2.80 -31.60
CA HIS A 96 -12.86 1.82 -32.59
C HIS A 96 -12.41 2.23 -33.98
N LEU A 97 -12.01 1.25 -34.79
CA LEU A 97 -11.84 1.43 -36.23
C LEU A 97 -13.19 1.17 -36.91
N GLU A 98 -14.06 2.18 -36.95
CA GLU A 98 -15.34 2.15 -37.67
C GLU A 98 -15.10 2.50 -39.15
N ASP A 99 -15.78 1.82 -40.09
CA ASP A 99 -15.71 1.98 -41.56
C ASP A 99 -14.46 1.50 -42.33
N ASP A 100 -13.42 0.98 -41.67
CA ASP A 100 -12.14 0.57 -42.30
C ASP A 100 -12.10 -0.87 -42.88
N GLY A 101 -13.24 -1.53 -43.05
CA GLY A 101 -13.30 -2.89 -43.65
C GLY A 101 -12.82 -4.04 -42.75
N ILE A 102 -12.23 -3.77 -41.57
CA ILE A 102 -11.86 -4.76 -40.55
C ILE A 102 -12.99 -5.10 -39.56
N ALA A 103 -14.00 -4.22 -39.45
CA ALA A 103 -15.13 -4.38 -38.54
C ALA A 103 -15.87 -5.72 -38.76
N GLY A 104 -16.20 -6.40 -37.66
CA GLY A 104 -16.90 -7.70 -37.69
C GLY A 104 -16.03 -8.89 -38.11
N ARG A 105 -14.75 -8.70 -38.44
CA ARG A 105 -13.80 -9.77 -38.74
C ARG A 105 -12.98 -10.15 -37.51
N ALA A 106 -12.71 -11.44 -37.33
CA ALA A 106 -11.96 -11.91 -36.17
C ALA A 106 -10.47 -11.55 -36.29
N VAL A 107 -9.93 -10.88 -35.27
CA VAL A 107 -8.53 -10.47 -35.18
C VAL A 107 -7.85 -11.33 -34.10
N GLN A 108 -7.00 -12.26 -34.52
CA GLN A 108 -6.37 -13.24 -33.64
C GLN A 108 -4.95 -12.86 -33.23
N PHE A 109 -4.29 -12.00 -34.00
CA PHE A 109 -3.00 -11.41 -33.65
C PHE A 109 -2.94 -9.96 -34.12
N ILE A 110 -2.12 -9.21 -33.41
CA ILE A 110 -1.70 -7.85 -33.71
C ILE A 110 -0.18 -7.82 -33.62
N TYR A 111 0.47 -7.09 -34.52
CA TYR A 111 1.92 -6.93 -34.55
C TYR A 111 2.28 -5.57 -35.13
N GLU A 112 3.18 -4.85 -34.47
CA GLU A 112 3.78 -3.64 -35.00
C GLU A 112 5.07 -4.00 -35.74
N ASP A 113 5.20 -3.56 -37.00
CA ASP A 113 6.44 -3.75 -37.75
C ASP A 113 7.45 -2.62 -37.50
N SER A 114 8.66 -2.77 -38.05
CA SER A 114 9.71 -1.76 -37.95
C SER A 114 9.38 -0.38 -38.56
N GLU A 115 8.28 -0.27 -39.32
CA GLU A 115 7.79 1.00 -39.90
C GLU A 115 6.67 1.63 -39.04
N GLY A 116 6.26 1.00 -37.93
CA GLY A 116 5.19 1.47 -37.06
C GLY A 116 3.78 1.13 -37.57
N ARG A 117 3.65 0.24 -38.57
CA ARG A 117 2.35 -0.21 -39.08
C ARG A 117 1.79 -1.32 -38.20
N ILE A 118 0.49 -1.25 -37.90
CA ILE A 118 -0.18 -2.22 -37.04
C ILE A 118 -0.83 -3.31 -37.89
N TRP A 119 -0.17 -4.45 -37.98
CA TRP A 119 -0.64 -5.62 -38.70
C TRP A 119 -1.71 -6.37 -37.91
N CYS A 120 -2.85 -6.64 -38.56
CA CYS A 120 -3.95 -7.41 -38.00
C CYS A 120 -4.19 -8.65 -38.85
N GLY A 121 -4.34 -9.81 -38.21
CA GLY A 121 -4.81 -10.99 -38.95
C GLY A 121 -5.51 -12.03 -38.11
N GLY A 122 -6.20 -12.94 -38.81
CA GLY A 122 -7.08 -13.92 -38.18
C GLY A 122 -7.91 -14.70 -39.19
N HIS A 123 -9.19 -14.93 -38.87
CA HIS A 123 -10.09 -15.68 -39.74
C HIS A 123 -10.75 -14.73 -40.74
N ARG A 124 -10.35 -14.83 -42.01
CA ARG A 124 -10.73 -13.90 -43.09
C ARG A 124 -10.30 -12.44 -42.81
N THR A 125 -9.18 -12.28 -42.13
CA THR A 125 -8.57 -10.97 -41.83
C THR A 125 -7.09 -11.06 -42.12
N LEU A 126 -6.59 -10.17 -42.98
CA LEU A 126 -5.16 -9.91 -43.16
C LEU A 126 -5.00 -8.50 -43.73
N GLY A 127 -4.31 -7.64 -42.99
CA GLY A 127 -4.01 -6.29 -43.42
C GLY A 127 -3.22 -5.52 -42.37
N TYR A 128 -2.95 -4.26 -42.63
CA TYR A 128 -2.27 -3.38 -41.68
C TYR A 128 -2.93 -2.01 -41.62
N TYR A 129 -2.81 -1.37 -40.48
CA TYR A 129 -3.20 0.02 -40.25
C TYR A 129 -1.95 0.90 -40.30
N ASP A 130 -1.95 1.93 -41.13
CA ASP A 130 -0.82 2.84 -41.33
C ASP A 130 -0.85 4.09 -40.44
N GLY A 131 -1.80 4.16 -39.51
CA GLY A 131 -2.08 5.34 -38.71
C GLY A 131 -3.24 6.19 -39.22
N THR A 132 -3.72 5.94 -40.44
CA THR A 132 -4.86 6.65 -41.03
C THR A 132 -5.96 5.72 -41.50
N VAL A 133 -5.61 4.66 -42.25
CA VAL A 133 -6.57 3.73 -42.85
C VAL A 133 -6.08 2.29 -42.74
N PHE A 134 -7.03 1.35 -42.78
CA PHE A 134 -6.72 -0.07 -42.83
C PHE A 134 -6.60 -0.58 -44.28
N HIS A 135 -5.47 -1.19 -44.61
CA HIS A 135 -5.19 -1.78 -45.92
C HIS A 135 -5.50 -3.29 -45.91
N ASP A 136 -6.62 -3.71 -46.51
CA ASP A 136 -7.00 -5.12 -46.64
C ASP A 136 -6.17 -5.81 -47.75
N LEU A 137 -5.37 -6.81 -47.38
CA LEU A 137 -4.46 -7.50 -48.29
C LEU A 137 -5.06 -8.78 -48.89
N ILE A 138 -6.26 -9.18 -48.47
CA ILE A 138 -6.93 -10.37 -49.02
C ILE A 138 -7.14 -10.28 -50.54
N PRO A 139 -7.61 -9.15 -51.11
CA PRO A 139 -7.78 -9.02 -52.56
C PRO A 139 -6.46 -9.16 -53.33
N LEU A 140 -5.38 -8.55 -52.82
CA LEU A 140 -4.05 -8.63 -53.43
C LEU A 140 -3.53 -10.07 -53.44
N TYR A 141 -3.73 -10.82 -52.35
CA TYR A 141 -3.36 -12.23 -52.28
C TYR A 141 -4.12 -13.06 -53.33
N LEU A 142 -5.44 -12.87 -53.46
CA LEU A 142 -6.26 -13.65 -54.39
C LEU A 142 -5.89 -13.41 -55.85
N GLN A 143 -5.53 -12.17 -56.22
CA GLN A 143 -5.05 -11.84 -57.58
C GLN A 143 -3.75 -12.57 -57.95
N HIS A 144 -2.88 -12.84 -56.98
CA HIS A 144 -1.58 -13.47 -57.24
C HIS A 144 -1.67 -14.99 -57.50
N TYR A 145 -2.78 -15.65 -57.12
CA TYR A 145 -2.93 -17.12 -57.14
C TYR A 145 -4.17 -17.60 -57.96
N GLU A 146 -4.57 -16.87 -59.01
CA GLU A 146 -5.80 -17.11 -59.78
C GLU A 146 -5.92 -18.47 -60.55
N GLU A 147 -4.90 -19.35 -60.57
CA GLU A 147 -5.02 -20.71 -61.17
C GLU A 147 -4.93 -21.85 -60.12
N PRO A 148 -5.85 -22.86 -60.11
CA PRO A 148 -6.13 -23.69 -58.94
C PRO A 148 -5.28 -24.98 -58.86
N PRO A 149 -5.16 -25.63 -57.67
CA PRO A 149 -6.30 -26.33 -57.11
C PRO A 149 -6.83 -25.63 -55.83
N SER A 150 -8.01 -25.02 -55.99
CA SER A 150 -8.86 -24.37 -54.99
C SER A 150 -8.25 -23.12 -54.29
N PRO A 151 -8.48 -21.89 -54.79
CA PRO A 151 -8.11 -20.68 -54.06
C PRO A 151 -9.18 -20.41 -53.00
N GLN A 152 -9.22 -21.24 -51.95
CA GLN A 152 -9.87 -20.84 -50.72
C GLN A 152 -8.85 -20.06 -49.90
N TRP A 153 -9.24 -18.84 -49.51
CA TRP A 153 -8.50 -18.08 -48.50
C TRP A 153 -8.07 -19.02 -47.36
N PRO A 154 -6.77 -19.07 -47.03
CA PRO A 154 -6.29 -19.99 -46.02
C PRO A 154 -6.99 -19.73 -44.68
N LYS A 155 -7.45 -20.79 -44.04
CA LYS A 155 -8.56 -20.69 -43.07
C LYS A 155 -8.23 -19.82 -41.87
N GLN A 156 -7.03 -19.93 -41.31
CA GLN A 156 -6.65 -19.21 -40.09
C GLN A 156 -5.17 -18.84 -40.12
N CYS A 157 -4.91 -17.54 -40.07
CA CYS A 157 -3.59 -17.03 -39.73
C CYS A 157 -3.42 -17.04 -38.20
N ARG A 158 -2.33 -17.65 -37.71
CA ARG A 158 -2.10 -17.90 -36.28
C ARG A 158 -0.74 -17.43 -35.77
N GLY A 159 0.04 -16.79 -36.63
CA GLY A 159 1.34 -16.24 -36.28
C GLY A 159 1.80 -15.25 -37.33
N ILE A 160 2.54 -14.25 -36.88
CA ILE A 160 3.20 -13.25 -37.70
C ILE A 160 4.60 -13.03 -37.12
N ALA A 161 5.57 -12.77 -37.98
CA ALA A 161 6.91 -12.36 -37.58
C ALA A 161 7.55 -11.56 -38.72
N GLN A 162 8.41 -10.60 -38.41
CA GLN A 162 9.26 -9.91 -39.38
C GLN A 162 10.63 -10.59 -39.41
N ASP A 163 11.22 -10.78 -40.59
CA ASP A 163 12.63 -11.22 -40.71
C ASP A 163 13.61 -10.04 -40.70
N PRO A 164 14.93 -10.27 -40.55
CA PRO A 164 15.93 -9.19 -40.54
C PRO A 164 15.96 -8.36 -41.83
N GLU A 165 15.48 -8.90 -42.95
CA GLU A 165 15.33 -8.19 -44.22
C GLU A 165 14.06 -7.31 -44.29
N GLY A 166 13.27 -7.27 -43.22
CA GLY A 166 12.05 -6.47 -43.10
C GLY A 166 10.81 -7.12 -43.71
N GLN A 167 10.89 -8.36 -44.19
CA GLN A 167 9.78 -9.07 -44.82
C GLN A 167 8.89 -9.73 -43.77
N ILE A 168 7.58 -9.76 -44.06
CA ILE A 168 6.58 -10.23 -43.10
C ILE A 168 6.20 -11.67 -43.42
N TRP A 169 6.30 -12.53 -42.41
CA TRP A 169 5.92 -13.93 -42.46
C TRP A 169 4.58 -14.16 -41.79
N PHE A 170 3.75 -15.01 -42.40
CA PHE A 170 2.42 -15.37 -41.92
C PHE A 170 2.26 -16.88 -41.80
N GLY A 171 1.75 -17.31 -40.64
CA GLY A 171 1.46 -18.70 -40.32
C GLY A 171 0.03 -19.10 -40.58
N PHE A 172 -0.24 -19.56 -41.79
CA PHE A 172 -1.49 -20.21 -42.14
C PHE A 172 -1.33 -21.74 -42.07
N ASP A 173 -2.25 -22.51 -42.68
CA ASP A 173 -2.01 -23.91 -43.06
C ASP A 173 -0.82 -24.06 -44.05
N TYR A 174 -0.32 -22.95 -44.58
CA TYR A 174 0.95 -22.79 -45.26
C TYR A 174 1.75 -21.65 -44.64
N LEU A 175 3.07 -21.66 -44.85
CA LEU A 175 3.92 -20.53 -44.53
C LEU A 175 3.90 -19.57 -45.74
N ILE A 176 3.60 -18.29 -45.49
CA ILE A 176 3.53 -17.25 -46.51
C ILE A 176 4.47 -16.12 -46.11
N ARG A 177 5.21 -15.56 -47.07
CA ARG A 177 6.08 -14.39 -46.89
C ARG A 177 5.64 -13.25 -47.81
N PHE A 178 5.65 -12.03 -47.30
CA PHE A 178 5.29 -10.81 -48.01
C PHE A 178 6.46 -9.83 -47.98
N ASP A 179 6.88 -9.40 -49.17
CA ASP A 179 8.03 -8.49 -49.37
C ASP A 179 7.62 -7.01 -49.51
N GLY A 180 6.35 -6.68 -49.24
CA GLY A 180 5.77 -5.36 -49.46
C GLY A 180 5.00 -5.24 -50.77
N ILE A 181 5.23 -6.14 -51.74
CA ILE A 181 4.63 -6.09 -53.08
C ILE A 181 3.90 -7.39 -53.42
N SER A 182 4.49 -8.54 -53.10
CA SER A 182 4.06 -9.86 -53.54
C SER A 182 4.09 -10.90 -52.42
N PHE A 183 3.28 -11.96 -52.59
CA PHE A 183 3.18 -13.06 -51.64
C PHE A 183 3.89 -14.30 -52.17
N ARG A 184 4.86 -14.83 -51.42
CA ARG A 184 5.47 -16.15 -51.67
C ARG A 184 4.93 -17.19 -50.69
N ARG A 185 4.39 -18.28 -51.21
CA ARG A 185 3.94 -19.44 -50.43
C ARG A 185 5.00 -20.55 -50.45
N TYR A 186 5.23 -21.17 -49.30
CA TYR A 186 6.16 -22.28 -49.14
C TYR A 186 5.43 -23.62 -49.07
N GLU A 187 5.92 -24.64 -49.80
CA GLU A 187 5.24 -25.93 -49.96
C GLU A 187 6.06 -27.14 -49.48
N LYS A 188 5.43 -28.33 -49.49
CA LYS A 188 6.04 -29.61 -49.11
C LYS A 188 7.31 -29.95 -49.87
N LYS A 189 7.41 -29.53 -51.14
CA LYS A 189 8.61 -29.75 -51.96
C LYS A 189 9.84 -29.01 -51.43
N GLU A 190 9.64 -27.94 -50.66
CA GLU A 190 10.69 -27.13 -50.05
C GLU A 190 11.00 -27.59 -48.60
N GLY A 191 10.45 -28.73 -48.15
CA GLY A 191 10.74 -29.32 -46.83
C GLY A 191 9.74 -28.99 -45.73
N PHE A 192 8.64 -28.27 -46.03
CA PHE A 192 7.63 -27.88 -45.04
C PHE A 192 6.40 -28.81 -45.04
N PRO A 193 6.03 -29.45 -43.92
CA PRO A 193 4.92 -30.38 -43.91
C PRO A 193 3.59 -29.72 -44.29
N GLN A 194 2.90 -30.35 -45.24
CA GLN A 194 1.53 -29.98 -45.61
C GLN A 194 0.57 -30.64 -44.64
N SER A 195 -0.03 -29.84 -43.76
CA SER A 195 -1.05 -30.30 -42.81
C SER A 195 -2.18 -29.28 -42.72
N LYS A 196 -3.33 -29.71 -42.20
CA LYS A 196 -4.53 -28.88 -42.02
C LYS A 196 -4.41 -27.88 -40.85
N THR A 197 -3.28 -27.89 -40.14
CA THR A 197 -3.06 -27.06 -38.95
C THR A 197 -2.11 -25.91 -39.24
N SER A 198 -2.43 -24.72 -38.72
CA SER A 198 -1.61 -23.53 -38.93
C SER A 198 -0.22 -23.61 -38.28
N TYR A 199 0.74 -22.88 -38.87
CA TYR A 199 2.05 -22.62 -38.28
C TYR A 199 1.95 -21.57 -37.15
N ALA A 200 2.63 -21.83 -36.03
CA ALA A 200 2.94 -20.82 -35.03
C ALA A 200 4.29 -20.18 -35.41
N LEU A 201 4.37 -18.85 -35.33
CA LEU A 201 5.58 -18.08 -35.62
C LEU A 201 6.01 -17.29 -34.39
N GLY A 202 7.29 -16.97 -34.31
CA GLY A 202 7.86 -16.02 -33.38
C GLY A 202 9.24 -15.58 -33.82
N GLN A 203 9.73 -14.49 -33.25
CA GLN A 203 11.07 -13.97 -33.51
C GLN A 203 11.91 -14.07 -32.24
N ASP A 204 13.18 -14.42 -32.39
CA ASP A 204 14.14 -14.35 -31.28
C ASP A 204 14.80 -12.97 -31.19
N SER A 205 15.55 -12.73 -30.10
CA SER A 205 16.25 -11.45 -29.88
C SER A 205 17.36 -11.16 -30.90
N ALA A 206 17.77 -12.15 -31.70
CA ALA A 206 18.73 -11.98 -32.80
C ALA A 206 18.03 -11.72 -34.15
N GLY A 207 16.71 -11.60 -34.14
CA GLY A 207 15.90 -11.35 -35.33
C GLY A 207 15.56 -12.60 -36.13
N LYS A 208 15.96 -13.80 -35.70
CA LYS A 208 15.68 -15.04 -36.44
C LYS A 208 14.21 -15.39 -36.32
N VAL A 209 13.64 -15.87 -37.43
CA VAL A 209 12.22 -16.25 -37.48
C VAL A 209 12.09 -17.74 -37.20
N TRP A 210 11.37 -18.06 -36.15
CA TRP A 210 11.08 -19.42 -35.72
C TRP A 210 9.67 -19.79 -36.10
N PHE A 211 9.48 -21.02 -36.56
CA PHE A 211 8.14 -21.51 -36.87
C PHE A 211 8.02 -23.02 -36.64
N GLY A 212 6.81 -23.44 -36.27
CA GLY A 212 6.51 -24.84 -36.01
C GLY A 212 5.02 -25.13 -36.12
N GLN A 213 4.68 -26.42 -36.27
CA GLN A 213 3.31 -26.83 -36.63
C GLN A 213 2.54 -27.38 -35.43
N ARG A 214 1.26 -27.00 -35.31
CA ARG A 214 0.39 -27.29 -34.15
C ARG A 214 -0.06 -28.75 -33.97
N GLY A 215 0.37 -29.68 -34.83
CA GLY A 215 -0.07 -31.08 -34.81
C GLY A 215 1.04 -32.13 -34.90
N HIS A 216 2.29 -31.71 -35.06
CA HIS A 216 3.41 -32.62 -35.27
C HIS A 216 4.38 -32.59 -34.09
N GLN A 217 4.75 -33.76 -33.59
CA GLN A 217 5.78 -33.91 -32.56
C GLN A 217 7.13 -33.78 -33.28
N ASN A 218 7.93 -32.76 -32.94
CA ASN A 218 9.31 -32.52 -33.38
C ASN A 218 9.55 -31.56 -34.56
N ASP A 219 8.52 -30.85 -34.99
CA ASP A 219 8.57 -29.97 -36.16
C ASP A 219 8.79 -28.49 -35.74
N LEU A 220 10.05 -28.11 -35.54
CA LEU A 220 10.50 -26.74 -35.29
C LEU A 220 11.60 -26.35 -36.28
N TRP A 221 11.48 -25.18 -36.90
CA TRP A 221 12.47 -24.64 -37.82
C TRP A 221 12.85 -23.21 -37.44
N CYS A 222 14.05 -22.82 -37.84
CA CYS A 222 14.59 -21.48 -37.73
C CYS A 222 14.98 -20.98 -39.13
N TYR A 223 14.63 -19.73 -39.44
CA TYR A 223 15.05 -19.01 -40.63
C TYR A 223 16.02 -17.89 -40.24
N THR A 224 17.22 -17.94 -40.83
CA THR A 224 18.28 -16.95 -40.64
C THR A 224 19.13 -16.90 -41.91
N ASP A 225 19.52 -15.71 -42.33
CA ASP A 225 20.44 -15.48 -43.45
C ASP A 225 20.02 -16.19 -44.75
N GLY A 226 18.72 -16.17 -45.06
CA GLY A 226 18.16 -16.81 -46.25
C GLY A 226 18.05 -18.34 -46.21
N THR A 227 18.41 -18.99 -45.09
CA THR A 227 18.46 -20.45 -44.97
C THR A 227 17.52 -20.98 -43.88
N PHE A 228 17.01 -22.20 -44.08
CA PHE A 228 16.19 -22.91 -43.11
C PHE A 228 17.00 -23.98 -42.37
N GLN A 229 16.87 -23.98 -41.04
CA GLN A 229 17.50 -24.97 -40.17
C GLN A 229 16.41 -25.71 -39.39
N ALA A 230 16.36 -27.03 -39.50
CA ALA A 230 15.42 -27.87 -38.76
C ALA A 230 16.00 -28.25 -37.40
N MET A 231 15.21 -28.10 -36.34
CA MET A 231 15.60 -28.36 -34.95
C MET A 231 14.82 -29.55 -34.40
N GLN A 232 15.54 -30.56 -33.91
CA GLN A 232 14.92 -31.73 -33.27
C GLN A 232 14.59 -31.40 -31.82
N VAL A 233 13.35 -30.97 -31.56
CA VAL A 233 12.86 -30.63 -30.21
C VAL A 233 11.60 -31.44 -29.90
N ASN A 234 11.60 -32.22 -28.82
CA ASN A 234 10.40 -32.92 -28.40
C ASN A 234 9.35 -31.97 -27.80
N LEU A 235 8.48 -31.47 -28.67
CA LEU A 235 7.39 -30.56 -28.30
C LEU A 235 6.35 -31.23 -27.41
N GLY A 236 6.19 -32.56 -27.45
CA GLY A 236 5.25 -33.33 -26.61
C GLY A 236 3.75 -33.02 -26.82
N GLY A 237 3.43 -31.97 -27.56
CA GLY A 237 2.08 -31.49 -27.84
C GLY A 237 2.09 -30.43 -28.94
N GLY A 238 0.91 -29.96 -29.32
CA GLY A 238 0.76 -29.00 -30.40
C GLY A 238 1.31 -27.62 -30.03
N LEU A 239 2.23 -27.09 -30.84
CA LEU A 239 2.79 -25.75 -30.66
C LEU A 239 1.71 -24.67 -30.84
N ARG A 240 1.69 -23.68 -29.94
CA ARG A 240 0.69 -22.61 -29.93
C ARG A 240 1.30 -21.24 -30.14
N LYS A 241 2.43 -20.97 -29.49
CA LYS A 241 3.13 -19.68 -29.57
C LYS A 241 4.63 -19.89 -29.38
N ILE A 242 5.42 -19.14 -30.13
CA ILE A 242 6.87 -19.05 -29.99
C ILE A 242 7.18 -17.59 -29.63
N GLN A 243 8.07 -17.38 -28.68
CA GLN A 243 8.43 -16.04 -28.22
C GLN A 243 9.76 -16.07 -27.48
N SER A 244 10.44 -14.93 -27.45
CA SER A 244 11.65 -14.72 -26.65
C SER A 244 11.33 -13.86 -25.42
N ASP A 245 12.05 -14.08 -24.31
CA ASP A 245 12.01 -13.17 -23.16
C ASP A 245 13.08 -12.07 -23.26
N GLY A 246 13.09 -11.11 -22.34
CA GLY A 246 14.02 -9.98 -22.35
C GLY A 246 15.50 -10.38 -22.19
N THR A 247 15.77 -11.63 -21.80
CA THR A 247 17.13 -12.19 -21.72
C THR A 247 17.57 -12.90 -23.00
N GLY A 248 16.69 -12.95 -24.02
CA GLY A 248 16.89 -13.69 -25.26
C GLY A 248 16.59 -15.18 -25.16
N ARG A 249 15.99 -15.66 -24.05
CA ARG A 249 15.61 -17.07 -23.92
C ARG A 249 14.36 -17.36 -24.74
N MET A 250 14.41 -18.43 -25.53
CA MET A 250 13.26 -18.89 -26.30
C MET A 250 12.27 -19.69 -25.45
N TRP A 251 10.99 -19.43 -25.66
CA TRP A 251 9.85 -20.10 -25.02
C TRP A 251 8.91 -20.68 -26.07
N LEU A 252 8.53 -21.95 -25.90
CA LEU A 252 7.65 -22.70 -26.78
C LEU A 252 6.39 -23.11 -26.01
N CYS A 253 5.30 -22.37 -26.21
CA CYS A 253 4.01 -22.66 -25.57
C CYS A 253 3.31 -23.81 -26.30
N THR A 254 2.88 -24.85 -25.58
CA THR A 254 2.28 -26.05 -26.19
C THR A 254 0.92 -26.41 -25.55
N SER A 255 0.26 -27.43 -26.09
CA SER A 255 -0.92 -28.02 -25.44
C SER A 255 -0.60 -28.86 -24.20
N GLU A 256 0.67 -29.21 -23.95
CA GLU A 256 1.13 -30.13 -22.91
C GLU A 256 2.30 -29.51 -22.11
N GLY A 257 2.12 -28.28 -21.66
CA GLY A 257 3.09 -27.49 -20.92
C GLY A 257 3.77 -26.43 -21.78
N VAL A 258 4.89 -25.93 -21.28
CA VAL A 258 5.72 -24.93 -21.96
C VAL A 258 7.16 -25.34 -21.89
N LEU A 259 7.87 -25.25 -23.02
CA LEU A 259 9.30 -25.45 -23.06
C LEU A 259 10.02 -24.12 -23.03
N TYR A 260 11.21 -24.10 -22.44
CA TYR A 260 12.12 -22.96 -22.46
C TYR A 260 13.53 -23.43 -22.80
N GLN A 261 14.26 -22.58 -23.50
CA GLN A 261 15.64 -22.85 -23.88
C GLN A 261 16.55 -22.79 -22.66
N ASP A 262 17.39 -23.80 -22.51
CA ASP A 262 18.38 -23.90 -21.43
C ASP A 262 19.68 -24.51 -21.97
N GLY A 263 20.71 -23.68 -22.10
CA GLY A 263 21.90 -24.01 -22.88
C GLY A 263 21.54 -24.34 -24.34
N ASP A 264 22.02 -25.50 -24.81
CA ASP A 264 21.73 -26.03 -26.15
C ASP A 264 20.42 -26.85 -26.20
N GLY A 265 19.76 -27.05 -25.05
CA GLY A 265 18.57 -27.89 -24.91
C GLY A 265 17.29 -27.14 -24.58
N PHE A 266 16.22 -27.90 -24.36
CA PHE A 266 14.93 -27.38 -23.89
C PHE A 266 14.46 -28.13 -22.64
N ASN A 267 14.09 -27.36 -21.62
CA ASN A 267 13.46 -27.85 -20.41
C ASN A 267 11.95 -27.54 -20.44
N ARG A 268 11.14 -28.28 -19.68
CA ARG A 268 9.67 -28.16 -19.68
C ARG A 268 9.12 -27.87 -18.30
N PHE A 269 8.13 -26.97 -18.24
CA PHE A 269 7.18 -26.83 -17.14
C PHE A 269 5.83 -27.47 -17.48
N THR A 270 5.25 -28.12 -16.49
CA THR A 270 3.99 -28.87 -16.55
C THR A 270 3.11 -28.53 -15.34
N PRO A 271 1.85 -29.01 -15.28
CA PRO A 271 1.03 -28.84 -14.08
C PRO A 271 1.63 -29.42 -12.80
N ALA A 272 2.51 -30.41 -12.89
CA ALA A 272 3.21 -30.96 -11.73
C ALA A 272 4.22 -29.96 -11.12
N ASP A 273 4.69 -29.00 -11.91
CA ASP A 273 5.63 -27.98 -11.47
C ASP A 273 4.93 -26.75 -10.84
N GLY A 274 3.64 -26.54 -11.12
CA GLY A 274 2.88 -25.39 -10.60
C GLY A 274 1.95 -24.71 -11.61
N LEU A 275 1.99 -25.09 -12.89
CA LEU A 275 1.07 -24.55 -13.89
C LEU A 275 -0.39 -24.93 -13.58
N PRO A 276 -1.35 -23.99 -13.61
CA PRO A 276 -2.74 -24.29 -13.29
C PRO A 276 -3.42 -25.17 -14.36
N HIS A 277 -2.86 -25.23 -15.56
CA HIS A 277 -3.37 -26.06 -16.65
C HIS A 277 -2.28 -26.43 -17.66
N ARG A 278 -2.41 -27.60 -18.29
CA ARG A 278 -1.43 -28.12 -19.27
C ARG A 278 -1.31 -27.26 -20.54
N ALA A 279 -2.41 -26.71 -21.03
CA ALA A 279 -2.39 -25.88 -22.22
C ALA A 279 -1.92 -24.46 -21.87
N VAL A 280 -0.70 -24.13 -22.30
CA VAL A 280 -0.09 -22.80 -22.14
C VAL A 280 -0.24 -22.03 -23.45
N LYS A 281 -0.58 -20.75 -23.34
CA LYS A 281 -1.02 -19.89 -24.45
C LYS A 281 -0.03 -18.76 -24.75
N ALA A 282 0.49 -18.16 -23.68
CA ALA A 282 1.56 -17.19 -23.74
C ALA A 282 2.38 -17.29 -22.44
N VAL A 283 3.64 -16.91 -22.53
CA VAL A 283 4.44 -16.52 -21.35
C VAL A 283 4.66 -15.01 -21.43
N PHE A 284 4.93 -14.35 -20.33
CA PHE A 284 5.34 -12.96 -20.32
C PHE A 284 6.37 -12.80 -19.20
N GLN A 285 7.46 -12.09 -19.46
CA GLN A 285 8.42 -11.74 -18.44
C GLN A 285 8.14 -10.29 -18.05
N ASP A 286 7.85 -10.05 -16.77
CA ASP A 286 7.63 -8.69 -16.29
C ASP A 286 8.96 -7.95 -16.04
N ARG A 287 8.85 -6.67 -15.71
CA ARG A 287 9.99 -5.80 -15.34
C ARG A 287 10.76 -6.24 -14.10
N GLU A 288 10.16 -7.05 -13.23
CA GLU A 288 10.81 -7.64 -12.05
C GLU A 288 11.47 -9.00 -12.36
N HIS A 289 11.53 -9.37 -13.64
CA HIS A 289 12.07 -10.62 -14.15
C HIS A 289 11.34 -11.88 -13.64
N GLN A 290 10.08 -11.74 -13.24
CA GLN A 290 9.20 -12.87 -12.95
C GLN A 290 8.47 -13.30 -14.22
N TYR A 291 8.03 -14.57 -14.26
CA TYR A 291 7.41 -15.16 -15.43
C TYR A 291 5.93 -15.41 -15.20
N TRP A 292 5.10 -14.82 -16.05
CA TRP A 292 3.66 -14.99 -16.08
C TRP A 292 3.25 -15.96 -17.18
N PHE A 293 2.40 -16.92 -16.85
CA PHE A 293 1.93 -17.98 -17.74
C PHE A 293 0.43 -17.85 -17.95
N ALA A 294 0.02 -17.56 -19.19
CA ALA A 294 -1.37 -17.61 -19.60
C ALA A 294 -1.74 -19.05 -19.92
N THR A 295 -2.77 -19.57 -19.25
CA THR A 295 -3.25 -20.93 -19.47
C THR A 295 -4.76 -20.96 -19.68
N TRP A 296 -5.28 -22.13 -20.04
CA TRP A 296 -6.73 -22.38 -20.08
C TRP A 296 -7.37 -22.72 -18.71
N GLY A 297 -6.62 -22.59 -17.61
CA GLY A 297 -7.11 -22.73 -16.24
C GLY A 297 -6.71 -21.58 -15.31
N GLY A 298 -6.48 -20.38 -15.86
CA GLY A 298 -6.06 -19.19 -15.14
C GLY A 298 -4.61 -18.78 -15.45
N ILE A 299 -4.03 -18.02 -14.54
CA ILE A 299 -2.68 -17.46 -14.68
C ILE A 299 -1.77 -18.11 -13.64
N ALA A 300 -0.51 -18.36 -14.01
CA ALA A 300 0.55 -18.68 -13.05
C ALA A 300 1.62 -17.58 -13.08
N LEU A 301 2.05 -17.12 -11.92
CA LEU A 301 3.24 -16.32 -11.70
C LEU A 301 4.34 -17.24 -11.15
N TYR A 302 5.51 -17.19 -11.75
CA TYR A 302 6.69 -17.92 -11.33
C TYR A 302 7.83 -16.96 -11.02
N ASP A 303 8.28 -16.98 -9.78
CA ASP A 303 9.46 -16.28 -9.33
C ASP A 303 10.62 -17.28 -9.19
N ALA A 304 11.51 -17.28 -10.17
CA ALA A 304 12.68 -18.14 -10.19
C ALA A 304 13.84 -17.65 -9.30
N HIS A 305 13.78 -16.39 -8.86
CA HIS A 305 14.96 -15.65 -8.40
C HIS A 305 14.87 -15.30 -6.92
N SER A 306 13.76 -14.71 -6.47
CA SER A 306 13.71 -14.05 -5.17
C SER A 306 13.63 -15.04 -4.01
N ILE A 307 12.92 -16.16 -4.17
CA ILE A 307 12.68 -17.12 -3.09
C ILE A 307 12.96 -18.54 -3.57
N SER A 308 13.73 -19.30 -2.80
CA SER A 308 13.89 -20.75 -2.97
C SER A 308 13.68 -21.44 -1.64
N VAL A 309 12.84 -22.47 -1.62
CA VAL A 309 12.50 -23.20 -0.39
C VAL A 309 13.19 -24.56 -0.39
N PHE A 310 13.88 -24.88 0.71
CA PHE A 310 14.57 -26.14 0.92
C PHE A 310 13.98 -26.85 2.13
N GLY A 311 13.60 -28.12 1.93
CA GLY A 311 13.30 -29.02 3.03
C GLY A 311 14.57 -29.68 3.55
N LEU A 312 14.66 -29.88 4.85
CA LEU A 312 15.69 -30.74 5.44
C LEU A 312 15.25 -32.20 5.22
N SER A 313 15.79 -32.84 4.18
CA SER A 313 15.41 -34.20 3.79
C SER A 313 15.86 -35.22 4.85
N GLY A 314 14.92 -35.65 5.69
CA GLY A 314 15.22 -36.60 6.75
C GLY A 314 14.08 -37.25 7.53
N GLU A 315 12.81 -36.83 7.42
CA GLU A 315 11.75 -37.41 8.28
C GLU A 315 10.41 -37.73 7.60
N SER A 316 10.07 -39.01 7.66
CA SER A 316 8.73 -39.60 7.72
C SER A 316 8.12 -39.51 9.14
N SER A 317 8.54 -38.52 9.93
CA SER A 317 8.24 -38.37 11.34
C SER A 317 7.63 -36.98 11.60
N ASN A 318 6.44 -36.98 12.22
CA ASN A 318 5.64 -35.80 12.57
C ASN A 318 6.27 -34.95 13.72
N ARG A 319 7.60 -34.89 13.87
CA ARG A 319 8.25 -34.15 14.97
C ARG A 319 8.98 -32.92 14.44
N VAL A 320 8.45 -31.75 14.76
CA VAL A 320 9.00 -30.45 14.36
C VAL A 320 10.26 -30.17 15.17
N SER A 321 11.43 -30.16 14.53
CA SER A 321 12.65 -29.56 15.05
C SER A 321 12.75 -28.11 14.57
N GLU A 322 13.33 -27.23 15.38
CA GLU A 322 13.53 -25.82 15.04
C GLU A 322 14.96 -25.58 14.58
N ILE A 323 15.16 -24.72 13.58
CA ILE A 323 16.50 -24.30 13.15
C ILE A 323 17.05 -23.34 14.20
N SER A 324 18.21 -23.70 14.76
CA SER A 324 18.85 -22.95 15.84
C SER A 324 20.00 -22.06 15.37
N GLN A 325 20.74 -22.49 14.34
CA GLN A 325 21.93 -21.79 13.83
C GLN A 325 22.12 -22.04 12.34
N ILE A 326 22.61 -21.03 11.62
CA ILE A 326 22.99 -21.10 10.21
C ILE A 326 24.32 -20.38 10.05
N VAL A 327 25.35 -21.06 9.56
CA VAL A 327 26.70 -20.52 9.41
C VAL A 327 27.26 -20.90 8.04
N GLN A 328 27.93 -19.98 7.36
CA GLN A 328 28.76 -20.28 6.19
C GLN A 328 30.22 -20.33 6.60
N ASP A 329 30.92 -21.41 6.26
CA ASP A 329 32.32 -21.59 6.60
C ASP A 329 33.29 -20.92 5.61
N SER A 330 34.58 -20.94 5.93
CA SER A 330 35.67 -20.39 5.14
C SER A 330 35.76 -20.98 3.73
N ARG A 331 35.27 -22.22 3.55
CA ARG A 331 35.24 -22.96 2.28
C ARG A 331 34.00 -22.62 1.44
N GLY A 332 33.00 -21.98 2.04
CA GLY A 332 31.76 -21.56 1.39
C GLY A 332 30.59 -22.52 1.61
N ASP A 333 30.78 -23.60 2.38
CA ASP A 333 29.71 -24.53 2.71
C ASP A 333 28.76 -23.92 3.74
N ILE A 334 27.46 -24.16 3.58
CA ILE A 334 26.44 -23.70 4.51
C ILE A 334 26.06 -24.83 5.45
N TRP A 335 26.17 -24.55 6.74
CA TRP A 335 25.93 -25.46 7.85
C TRP A 335 24.70 -25.01 8.64
N VAL A 336 23.84 -25.97 8.99
CA VAL A 336 22.60 -25.71 9.72
C VAL A 336 22.52 -26.62 10.93
N GLY A 337 22.30 -26.00 12.09
CA GLY A 337 21.98 -26.67 13.34
C GLY A 337 20.47 -26.72 13.57
N SER A 338 19.99 -27.82 14.16
CA SER A 338 18.60 -27.93 14.61
C SER A 338 18.48 -28.44 16.04
N VAL A 339 17.37 -28.09 16.68
CA VAL A 339 17.03 -28.42 18.06
C VAL A 339 15.62 -29.02 18.12
N SER A 340 15.47 -30.12 18.84
CA SER A 340 14.17 -30.69 19.19
C SER A 340 13.59 -30.01 20.44
N PRO A 341 12.30 -29.65 20.46
CA PRO A 341 11.63 -29.11 21.64
C PRO A 341 11.52 -30.14 22.78
N VAL A 342 11.76 -31.43 22.52
CA VAL A 342 11.76 -32.48 23.55
C VAL A 342 13.20 -32.79 23.97
N PHE A 343 13.56 -32.39 25.19
CA PHE A 343 14.91 -32.37 25.79
C PHE A 343 15.68 -33.72 25.83
N ASN A 344 15.13 -34.81 25.29
CA ASN A 344 15.76 -36.14 25.25
C ASN A 344 15.43 -36.97 23.99
N SER A 345 14.93 -36.36 22.91
CA SER A 345 14.74 -37.09 21.66
C SER A 345 16.02 -37.07 20.84
N LEU A 346 16.58 -38.23 20.51
CA LEU A 346 17.68 -38.34 19.53
C LEU A 346 17.22 -37.76 18.19
N SER A 347 17.69 -36.57 17.84
CA SER A 347 17.42 -35.91 16.56
C SER A 347 18.69 -35.73 15.74
N LYS A 348 18.58 -35.96 14.43
CA LYS A 348 19.58 -35.50 13.46
C LYS A 348 19.64 -33.97 13.53
N SER A 349 20.77 -33.44 13.97
CA SER A 349 20.86 -32.04 14.45
C SER A 349 21.84 -31.16 13.67
N GLY A 350 22.54 -31.73 12.66
CA GLY A 350 23.53 -31.02 11.84
C GLY A 350 23.37 -31.35 10.36
N PHE A 351 23.28 -30.32 9.52
CA PHE A 351 23.08 -30.45 8.08
C PHE A 351 24.09 -29.59 7.32
N ARG A 352 24.52 -30.06 6.15
CA ARG A 352 25.40 -29.33 5.23
C ARG A 352 24.73 -29.20 3.86
N PHE A 353 24.80 -28.02 3.28
CA PHE A 353 24.34 -27.79 1.91
C PHE A 353 25.36 -28.37 0.92
N ASN A 354 24.91 -29.24 0.01
CA ASN A 354 25.78 -29.87 -1.00
C ASN A 354 25.75 -29.17 -2.37
N GLY A 355 25.13 -27.99 -2.45
CA GLY A 355 24.88 -27.26 -3.70
C GLY A 355 23.46 -27.45 -4.26
N GLU A 356 22.79 -28.55 -3.93
CA GLU A 356 21.42 -28.85 -4.37
C GLU A 356 20.43 -28.95 -3.21
N ALA A 357 20.82 -29.64 -2.13
CA ALA A 357 19.99 -29.92 -0.97
C ALA A 357 20.81 -29.92 0.33
N PHE A 358 20.11 -29.84 1.46
CA PHE A 358 20.72 -30.02 2.78
C PHE A 358 20.76 -31.51 3.12
N VAL A 359 21.97 -32.01 3.36
CA VAL A 359 22.23 -33.40 3.71
C VAL A 359 22.61 -33.46 5.18
N CYS A 360 22.03 -34.42 5.91
CA CYS A 360 22.39 -34.68 7.30
C CYS A 360 23.84 -35.16 7.38
N VAL A 361 24.62 -34.57 8.28
CA VAL A 361 25.96 -35.07 8.64
C VAL A 361 25.74 -36.16 9.70
N GLY A 362 26.15 -37.40 9.40
CA GLY A 362 25.67 -38.62 10.06
C GLY A 362 26.48 -39.10 11.27
N THR A 363 25.92 -40.08 11.98
CA THR A 363 26.51 -40.78 13.15
C THR A 363 27.65 -41.74 12.80
N GLU A 364 27.82 -42.10 11.53
CA GLU A 364 28.90 -43.02 11.07
C GLU A 364 30.29 -42.39 11.21
N ASP A 365 30.38 -41.05 11.26
CA ASP A 365 31.61 -40.28 11.48
C ASP A 365 31.85 -39.91 12.96
N GLY A 366 31.05 -40.45 13.90
CA GLY A 366 31.13 -40.12 15.32
C GLY A 366 30.50 -38.78 15.71
N PHE A 367 29.81 -38.11 14.78
CA PHE A 367 29.13 -36.83 15.01
C PHE A 367 27.72 -37.02 15.57
N ASP A 368 27.60 -37.17 16.89
CA ASP A 368 26.33 -37.20 17.62
C ASP A 368 26.24 -36.02 18.60
N ILE A 369 25.90 -34.85 18.09
CA ILE A 369 25.83 -33.62 18.89
C ILE A 369 24.58 -33.54 19.78
N ASN A 370 23.46 -34.12 19.33
CA ASN A 370 22.11 -34.05 19.91
C ASN A 370 21.68 -32.62 20.35
N ASN A 371 20.75 -32.01 19.60
CA ASN A 371 20.38 -30.60 19.70
C ASN A 371 21.59 -29.67 19.55
N CYS A 372 21.79 -29.15 18.34
CA CYS A 372 22.87 -28.21 18.07
C CYS A 372 22.44 -26.81 18.52
N PHE A 373 23.11 -26.24 19.51
CA PHE A 373 22.79 -24.91 20.06
C PHE A 373 23.69 -23.81 19.52
N ALA A 374 24.94 -24.13 19.20
CA ALA A 374 25.93 -23.20 18.69
C ALA A 374 26.73 -23.83 17.55
N ILE A 375 26.99 -23.03 16.50
CA ILE A 375 27.94 -23.31 15.44
C ILE A 375 28.82 -22.07 15.31
N TYR A 376 30.14 -22.25 15.31
CA TYR A 376 31.08 -21.13 15.23
C TYR A 376 32.30 -21.51 14.39
N GLU A 377 32.77 -20.63 13.51
CA GLU A 377 34.03 -20.81 12.81
C GLU A 377 35.14 -20.03 13.51
N ASP A 378 36.22 -20.70 13.88
CA ASP A 378 37.38 -20.05 14.50
C ASP A 378 38.29 -19.35 13.47
N HIS A 379 39.25 -18.58 13.98
CA HIS A 379 40.23 -17.87 13.14
C HIS A 379 41.10 -18.80 12.27
N ASP A 380 41.18 -20.09 12.58
CA ASP A 380 41.93 -21.10 11.82
C ASP A 380 41.05 -21.80 10.75
N GLY A 381 39.77 -21.42 10.61
CA GLY A 381 38.83 -22.00 9.66
C GLY A 381 38.26 -23.35 10.08
N CYS A 382 38.36 -23.71 11.37
CA CYS A 382 37.73 -24.90 11.92
C CYS A 382 36.33 -24.56 12.45
N LEU A 383 35.37 -25.44 12.19
CA LEU A 383 34.01 -25.29 12.71
C LEU A 383 33.88 -25.97 14.07
N TRP A 384 33.29 -25.27 15.02
CA TRP A 384 32.97 -25.76 16.35
C TRP A 384 31.46 -25.89 16.49
N PHE A 385 31.02 -27.02 17.05
CA PHE A 385 29.62 -27.30 17.28
C PHE A 385 29.37 -27.60 18.75
N GLY A 386 28.45 -26.87 19.37
CA GLY A 386 28.02 -27.06 20.76
C GLY A 386 26.61 -27.64 20.86
N GLY A 387 26.42 -28.66 21.68
CA GLY A 387 25.12 -29.29 21.90
C GLY A 387 25.00 -30.00 23.25
N ILE A 388 23.97 -30.84 23.40
CA ILE A 388 23.75 -31.61 24.63
C ILE A 388 24.93 -32.55 24.89
N ASN A 389 25.47 -33.18 23.84
CA ASN A 389 26.55 -34.16 23.97
C ASN A 389 27.95 -33.53 24.04
N GLY A 390 28.05 -32.21 24.18
CA GLY A 390 29.29 -31.47 24.39
C GLY A 390 29.74 -30.70 23.16
N LEU A 391 31.07 -30.60 23.00
CA LEU A 391 31.73 -29.79 21.99
C LEU A 391 32.41 -30.66 20.93
N PHE A 392 32.18 -30.32 19.66
CA PHE A 392 32.79 -30.99 18.51
C PHE A 392 33.53 -29.98 17.65
N ARG A 393 34.61 -30.42 16.99
CA ARG A 393 35.41 -29.61 16.07
C ARG A 393 35.51 -30.31 14.72
N TYR A 394 35.34 -29.57 13.63
CA TYR A 394 35.49 -30.02 12.26
C TYR A 394 36.61 -29.24 11.57
N ASP A 395 37.64 -29.96 11.13
CA ASP A 395 38.84 -29.40 10.49
C ASP A 395 38.71 -29.27 8.95
N GLY A 396 37.57 -29.70 8.38
CA GLY A 396 37.36 -29.78 6.94
C GLY A 396 37.45 -31.20 6.37
N GLN A 397 37.95 -32.16 7.13
CA GLN A 397 38.02 -33.56 6.74
C GLN A 397 37.24 -34.45 7.69
N LYS A 398 37.39 -34.24 9.01
CA LYS A 398 36.78 -35.07 10.05
C LYS A 398 36.20 -34.24 11.18
N VAL A 399 35.21 -34.81 11.85
CA VAL A 399 34.66 -34.27 13.09
C VAL A 399 35.31 -35.01 14.26
N GLU A 400 35.79 -34.26 15.25
CA GLU A 400 36.32 -34.79 16.50
C GLU A 400 35.56 -34.22 17.70
N LYS A 401 35.26 -35.07 18.69
CA LYS A 401 34.72 -34.62 19.97
C LYS A 401 35.85 -34.09 20.85
N ILE A 402 35.67 -32.92 21.43
CA ILE A 402 36.68 -32.25 22.26
C ILE A 402 36.40 -32.53 23.74
N GLU A 403 37.27 -33.32 24.36
CA GLU A 403 37.21 -33.66 25.80
C GLU A 403 38.36 -33.01 26.60
N THR A 404 39.30 -32.35 25.91
CA THR A 404 40.55 -31.82 26.48
C THR A 404 40.44 -30.41 27.05
N ILE A 405 39.30 -29.73 26.89
CA ILE A 405 39.09 -28.41 27.47
C ILE A 405 38.71 -28.59 28.94
N ALA A 406 39.61 -28.15 29.83
CA ALA A 406 39.39 -28.23 31.27
C ALA A 406 38.06 -27.54 31.62
N ASP A 407 37.24 -28.24 32.42
CA ASP A 407 35.91 -27.82 32.84
C ASP A 407 34.77 -27.96 31.81
N LEU A 408 34.99 -28.56 30.62
CA LEU A 408 33.91 -28.87 29.64
C LEU A 408 33.62 -30.38 29.46
N ASP A 409 34.46 -31.27 29.98
CA ASP A 409 34.26 -32.71 29.84
C ASP A 409 32.94 -33.18 30.48
N GLY A 410 32.14 -33.93 29.72
CA GLY A 410 30.81 -34.38 30.11
C GLY A 410 29.73 -33.29 30.21
N LYS A 411 30.04 -32.03 29.87
CA LYS A 411 29.11 -30.89 29.97
C LYS A 411 28.48 -30.56 28.62
N SER A 412 27.33 -29.89 28.66
CA SER A 412 26.64 -29.43 27.45
C SER A 412 27.00 -27.98 27.15
N VAL A 413 27.13 -27.64 25.86
CA VAL A 413 27.60 -26.32 25.41
C VAL A 413 26.49 -25.59 24.65
N SER A 414 26.14 -24.38 25.08
CA SER A 414 25.09 -23.55 24.46
C SER A 414 25.61 -22.38 23.64
N ALA A 415 26.82 -21.90 23.93
CA ALA A 415 27.37 -20.71 23.29
C ALA A 415 28.88 -20.85 23.08
N ILE A 416 29.35 -20.39 21.92
CA ILE A 416 30.76 -20.41 21.51
C ILE A 416 31.06 -19.07 20.87
N ALA A 417 32.13 -18.40 21.31
CA ALA A 417 32.65 -17.20 20.67
C ALA A 417 34.18 -17.14 20.81
N GLN A 418 34.85 -16.40 19.93
CA GLN A 418 36.29 -16.15 20.00
C GLN A 418 36.56 -14.65 20.01
N ASP A 419 37.46 -14.20 20.88
CA ASP A 419 37.90 -12.81 20.93
C ASP A 419 38.97 -12.51 19.86
N SER A 420 39.24 -11.23 19.62
CA SER A 420 40.27 -10.77 18.66
C SER A 420 41.70 -11.25 18.98
N GLN A 421 41.96 -11.75 20.19
CA GLN A 421 43.27 -12.27 20.62
C GLN A 421 43.36 -13.81 20.53
N GLY A 422 42.31 -14.46 20.00
CA GLY A 422 42.21 -15.91 19.83
C GLY A 422 41.73 -16.68 21.07
N GLY A 423 41.33 -15.99 22.14
CA GLY A 423 40.74 -16.61 23.34
C GLY A 423 39.29 -17.01 23.11
N PHE A 424 38.89 -18.17 23.62
CA PHE A 424 37.54 -18.70 23.47
C PHE A 424 36.66 -18.41 24.69
N LEU A 425 35.38 -18.16 24.42
CA LEU A 425 34.31 -18.05 25.40
C LEU A 425 33.35 -19.21 25.20
N PHE A 426 33.11 -19.97 26.27
CA PHE A 426 32.17 -21.10 26.26
C PHE A 426 31.08 -20.92 27.32
N GLY A 427 29.83 -20.88 26.88
CA GLY A 427 28.66 -21.00 27.75
C GLY A 427 28.26 -22.46 27.89
N HIS A 428 28.21 -22.97 29.13
CA HIS A 428 27.94 -24.38 29.38
C HIS A 428 27.13 -24.64 30.64
N TRP A 429 26.56 -25.85 30.75
CA TRP A 429 25.90 -26.37 31.95
C TRP A 429 26.24 -27.84 32.19
N GLU A 430 26.08 -28.28 33.43
CA GLU A 430 26.36 -29.67 33.81
C GLU A 430 25.23 -30.62 33.38
N ASN A 431 25.62 -31.76 32.81
CA ASN A 431 24.72 -32.79 32.29
C ASN A 431 24.65 -33.93 33.32
N GLU A 432 23.59 -34.03 34.12
CA GLU A 432 23.48 -35.09 35.14
C GLU A 432 23.11 -36.44 34.51
N LYS A 433 24.12 -37.17 34.00
CA LYS A 433 23.99 -38.61 33.77
C LYS A 433 24.27 -39.34 35.09
N GLU A 434 23.21 -39.91 35.67
CA GLU A 434 23.19 -40.80 36.85
C GLU A 434 23.35 -40.18 38.24
N LYS A 435 22.23 -39.87 38.93
CA LYS A 435 22.03 -40.22 40.36
C LYS A 435 20.58 -40.10 40.83
N SER A 436 19.94 -41.26 40.99
CA SER A 436 18.77 -41.58 41.83
C SER A 436 17.51 -40.70 41.73
N LYS A 437 16.39 -41.38 41.40
CA LYS A 437 15.02 -40.92 41.58
C LYS A 437 14.76 -40.48 43.03
N ARG A 438 14.93 -39.19 43.37
CA ARG A 438 14.09 -38.42 44.35
C ARG A 438 14.52 -36.99 44.71
N SER A 439 15.47 -36.34 44.03
CA SER A 439 15.71 -34.89 44.26
C SER A 439 15.71 -34.10 42.96
N LEU A 440 14.78 -33.15 42.84
CA LEU A 440 14.83 -32.05 41.88
C LEU A 440 16.01 -31.12 42.25
N LEU A 441 17.21 -31.31 41.68
CA LEU A 441 18.37 -30.42 41.91
C LEU A 441 19.16 -30.24 40.59
N VAL A 442 19.04 -29.07 39.93
CA VAL A 442 20.00 -27.95 39.76
C VAL A 442 21.25 -28.26 38.93
N SER A 443 21.34 -27.71 37.71
CA SER A 443 22.60 -27.56 36.96
C SER A 443 23.07 -26.10 37.00
N ALA A 444 24.34 -25.86 37.34
CA ALA A 444 24.93 -24.53 37.36
C ALA A 444 25.23 -24.04 35.93
N LEU A 445 24.92 -22.77 35.63
CA LEU A 445 25.27 -22.13 34.36
C LEU A 445 26.61 -21.40 34.51
N LYS A 446 27.54 -21.66 33.60
CA LYS A 446 28.87 -21.04 33.62
C LYS A 446 29.28 -20.48 32.26
N LEU A 447 29.89 -19.30 32.30
CA LEU A 447 30.62 -18.70 31.18
C LEU A 447 32.10 -18.73 31.51
N VAL A 448 32.88 -19.42 30.69
CA VAL A 448 34.33 -19.54 30.87
C VAL A 448 35.08 -18.92 29.71
N TYR A 449 36.18 -18.24 30.02
CA TYR A 449 37.16 -17.74 29.07
C TYR A 449 38.42 -18.60 29.12
N GLN A 450 38.88 -19.04 27.96
CA GLN A 450 40.08 -19.85 27.81
C GLN A 450 41.05 -19.21 26.82
N ARG A 451 42.32 -19.15 27.19
CA ARG A 451 43.42 -18.80 26.29
C ARG A 451 44.62 -19.70 26.52
N GLY A 452 44.91 -20.57 25.55
CA GLY A 452 45.89 -21.65 25.73
C GLY A 452 45.46 -22.58 26.87
N GLU A 453 46.32 -22.77 27.86
CA GLU A 453 46.04 -23.57 29.06
C GLU A 453 45.45 -22.75 30.22
N GLN A 454 45.29 -21.43 30.07
CA GLN A 454 44.72 -20.57 31.12
C GLN A 454 43.21 -20.48 31.02
N PHE A 455 42.55 -20.59 32.17
CA PHE A 455 41.09 -20.59 32.32
C PHE A 455 40.62 -19.56 33.34
N GLN A 456 39.54 -18.85 33.03
CA GLN A 456 38.87 -17.91 33.92
C GLN A 456 37.35 -18.06 33.83
N THR A 457 36.70 -18.26 34.97
CA THR A 457 35.24 -18.18 35.06
C THR A 457 34.80 -16.71 35.09
N ILE A 458 34.02 -16.30 34.09
CA ILE A 458 33.47 -14.94 33.97
C ILE A 458 32.15 -14.83 34.72
N PHE A 459 31.32 -15.87 34.63
CA PHE A 459 30.00 -15.93 35.24
C PHE A 459 29.72 -17.34 35.74
N GLU A 460 29.10 -17.43 36.91
CA GLU A 460 28.59 -18.66 37.50
C GLU A 460 27.28 -18.36 38.22
N ASP A 461 26.23 -19.08 37.87
CA ASP A 461 24.91 -18.99 38.51
C ASP A 461 24.49 -20.36 39.02
N ASN A 462 24.38 -20.42 40.35
CA ASN A 462 24.05 -21.62 41.12
C ASN A 462 22.58 -21.62 41.60
N GLU A 463 21.75 -20.66 41.16
CA GLU A 463 20.32 -20.61 41.50
C GLU A 463 19.54 -21.77 40.86
N LYS A 464 18.43 -22.18 41.49
CA LYS A 464 17.54 -23.22 40.95
C LYS A 464 16.91 -22.73 39.66
N LYS A 465 17.34 -23.30 38.53
CA LYS A 465 16.78 -22.97 37.21
C LYS A 465 16.03 -24.15 36.60
N ASP A 466 15.04 -23.83 35.77
CA ASP A 466 14.33 -24.81 34.95
C ASP A 466 15.28 -25.44 33.93
N SER A 467 14.96 -26.66 33.50
CA SER A 467 15.78 -27.51 32.61
C SER A 467 16.16 -26.89 31.25
N PHE A 468 15.61 -25.73 30.90
CA PHE A 468 15.84 -25.01 29.64
C PHE A 468 16.70 -23.74 29.78
N SER A 469 17.15 -23.40 30.99
CA SER A 469 17.97 -22.20 31.19
C SER A 469 19.38 -22.42 30.63
N ARG A 470 19.81 -21.54 29.73
CA ARG A 470 21.15 -21.55 29.12
C ARG A 470 21.70 -20.14 28.97
N ILE A 471 22.99 -20.05 28.72
CA ILE A 471 23.63 -18.81 28.25
C ILE A 471 23.36 -18.71 26.74
N GLY A 472 22.78 -17.59 26.32
CA GLY A 472 22.50 -17.29 24.92
C GLY A 472 23.74 -16.81 24.17
N THR A 473 23.54 -15.99 23.14
CA THR A 473 24.62 -15.37 22.36
C THR A 473 25.61 -14.65 23.27
N VAL A 474 26.91 -14.85 23.01
CA VAL A 474 28.02 -14.21 23.72
C VAL A 474 28.80 -13.37 22.71
N ILE A 475 28.97 -12.08 23.00
CA ILE A 475 29.71 -11.14 22.15
C ILE A 475 30.95 -10.65 22.89
N PRO A 476 32.17 -10.97 22.41
CA PRO A 476 33.38 -10.31 22.86
C PRO A 476 33.43 -8.89 22.27
N GLY A 477 33.35 -7.88 23.12
CA GLY A 477 33.43 -6.47 22.76
C GLY A 477 34.86 -5.95 22.61
N ARG A 478 34.99 -4.62 22.49
CA ARG A 478 36.31 -3.95 22.53
C ARG A 478 36.84 -3.97 23.97
N ASN A 479 38.16 -3.87 24.16
CA ASN A 479 38.81 -3.78 25.48
C ASN A 479 38.53 -4.92 26.49
N ARG A 480 38.26 -6.15 26.01
CA ARG A 480 37.92 -7.33 26.86
C ARG A 480 36.56 -7.26 27.56
N GLU A 481 35.67 -6.40 27.09
CA GLU A 481 34.26 -6.45 27.46
C GLU A 481 33.61 -7.73 26.91
N VAL A 482 32.63 -8.26 27.65
CA VAL A 482 31.83 -9.41 27.21
C VAL A 482 30.36 -9.13 27.48
N TYR A 483 29.55 -9.22 26.44
CA TYR A 483 28.10 -9.10 26.50
C TYR A 483 27.46 -10.46 26.33
N PHE A 484 26.47 -10.79 27.15
CA PHE A 484 25.71 -12.05 27.03
C PHE A 484 24.33 -11.90 27.67
N PHE A 485 23.47 -12.90 27.50
CA PHE A 485 22.16 -12.95 28.15
C PHE A 485 21.81 -14.37 28.62
N LEU A 486 20.75 -14.48 29.41
CA LEU A 486 20.28 -15.73 30.00
C LEU A 486 18.88 -16.06 29.50
N THR A 487 18.66 -17.30 29.06
CA THR A 487 17.32 -17.76 28.62
C THR A 487 16.57 -18.42 29.80
N CYS A 488 16.27 -17.69 30.88
CA CYS A 488 15.63 -18.26 32.08
C CYS A 488 14.25 -17.66 32.38
N HIS A 489 13.29 -18.46 32.85
CA HIS A 489 11.90 -18.02 33.07
C HIS A 489 11.70 -16.90 34.13
N ASN A 490 12.68 -16.66 35.02
CA ASN A 490 12.70 -15.54 35.97
C ASN A 490 13.58 -14.40 35.44
N PHE A 491 12.97 -13.49 34.68
CA PHE A 491 13.69 -12.43 33.96
C PHE A 491 13.92 -11.13 34.75
N SER A 492 13.29 -10.96 35.93
CA SER A 492 13.21 -9.65 36.60
C SER A 492 14.58 -8.97 36.81
N GLY A 493 14.88 -7.95 36.01
CA GLY A 493 16.10 -7.15 36.10
C GLY A 493 17.38 -7.84 35.62
N LYS A 494 17.29 -8.97 34.92
CA LYS A 494 18.45 -9.73 34.39
C LYS A 494 18.31 -9.96 32.87
N GLY A 495 18.09 -8.90 32.10
CA GLY A 495 18.00 -8.97 30.65
C GLY A 495 19.36 -9.13 29.97
N LEU A 496 20.09 -8.02 29.85
CA LEU A 496 21.42 -7.97 29.24
C LEU A 496 22.50 -8.01 30.33
N ALA A 497 23.47 -8.92 30.21
CA ALA A 497 24.65 -8.96 31.05
C ALA A 497 25.84 -8.30 30.33
N HIS A 498 26.57 -7.47 31.07
CA HIS A 498 27.81 -6.84 30.64
C HIS A 498 28.90 -7.15 31.67
N TRP A 499 30.02 -7.69 31.21
CA TRP A 499 31.19 -7.97 32.03
C TRP A 499 32.40 -7.24 31.49
N HIS A 500 33.14 -6.60 32.39
CA HIS A 500 34.45 -6.02 32.11
C HIS A 500 35.42 -6.40 33.25
N PRO A 501 36.73 -6.61 33.00
CA PRO A 501 37.68 -7.00 34.04
C PRO A 501 37.75 -6.04 35.23
N GLU A 502 37.53 -4.74 34.99
CA GLU A 502 37.59 -3.69 36.03
C GLU A 502 36.24 -3.46 36.72
N ASP A 503 35.16 -3.39 35.93
CA ASP A 503 33.81 -3.02 36.42
C ASP A 503 33.02 -4.22 36.95
N LYS A 504 33.54 -5.44 36.77
CA LYS A 504 32.88 -6.71 37.10
C LYS A 504 31.54 -6.84 36.34
N LEU A 505 30.73 -7.81 36.73
CA LEU A 505 29.47 -8.14 36.06
C LEU A 505 28.37 -7.14 36.45
N LYS A 506 27.67 -6.60 35.45
CA LYS A 506 26.48 -5.76 35.57
C LYS A 506 25.34 -6.33 34.73
N PHE A 507 24.11 -6.23 35.23
CA PHE A 507 22.90 -6.52 34.47
C PHE A 507 22.16 -5.23 34.15
N TYR A 508 21.55 -5.19 32.96
CA TYR A 508 20.61 -4.18 32.52
C TYR A 508 19.24 -4.84 32.32
N GLY A 509 18.20 -4.20 32.83
CA GLY A 509 16.82 -4.64 32.63
C GLY A 509 15.88 -3.48 32.31
N VAL A 510 14.58 -3.72 32.42
CA VAL A 510 13.54 -2.71 32.12
C VAL A 510 13.71 -1.44 32.96
N GLY A 511 14.16 -1.57 34.21
CA GLY A 511 14.45 -0.43 35.08
C GLY A 511 15.58 0.47 34.59
N ASP A 512 16.48 -0.03 33.74
CA ASP A 512 17.61 0.70 33.18
C ASP A 512 17.31 1.29 31.78
N GLY A 513 16.13 1.01 31.23
CA GLY A 513 15.68 1.51 29.92
C GLY A 513 15.53 0.44 28.83
N LEU A 514 15.89 -0.82 29.10
CA LEU A 514 15.66 -1.92 28.18
C LEU A 514 14.15 -2.14 27.97
N ILE A 515 13.71 -2.45 26.74
CA ILE A 515 12.27 -2.60 26.48
C ILE A 515 11.63 -3.84 27.13
N ASP A 516 12.39 -4.94 27.25
CA ASP A 516 11.93 -6.21 27.82
C ASP A 516 13.13 -7.01 28.32
N ASP A 517 13.02 -7.60 29.51
CA ASP A 517 14.08 -8.43 30.11
C ASP A 517 14.27 -9.77 29.37
N ARG A 518 13.32 -10.17 28.50
CA ARG A 518 13.37 -11.43 27.74
C ARG A 518 14.18 -11.26 26.46
N VAL A 519 15.49 -11.23 26.60
CA VAL A 519 16.45 -11.15 25.49
C VAL A 519 16.50 -12.48 24.74
N THR A 520 16.54 -12.41 23.41
CA THR A 520 16.57 -13.56 22.49
C THR A 520 17.82 -13.60 21.64
N ASP A 521 18.40 -12.45 21.31
CA ASP A 521 19.67 -12.35 20.57
C ASP A 521 20.36 -11.00 20.81
N LEU A 522 21.66 -10.94 20.49
CA LEU A 522 22.49 -9.74 20.60
C LEU A 522 23.28 -9.55 19.31
N LEU A 523 23.51 -8.29 18.93
CA LEU A 523 24.35 -7.93 17.79
C LEU A 523 25.12 -6.64 18.12
N LEU A 524 26.44 -6.65 17.95
CA LEU A 524 27.26 -5.46 18.00
C LEU A 524 27.51 -4.99 16.58
N ASP A 525 26.96 -3.82 16.22
CA ASP A 525 27.10 -3.28 14.86
C ASP A 525 28.51 -2.70 14.62
N ARG A 526 28.79 -2.35 13.37
CA ARG A 526 30.10 -1.76 12.96
C ARG A 526 30.39 -0.40 13.60
N ASP A 527 29.35 0.36 13.93
CA ASP A 527 29.47 1.67 14.57
C ASP A 527 29.71 1.55 16.09
N GLY A 528 29.53 0.34 16.64
CA GLY A 528 29.76 0.00 18.04
C GLY A 528 28.51 0.08 18.92
N ASN A 529 27.32 0.21 18.34
CA ASN A 529 26.08 0.13 19.08
C ASN A 529 25.70 -1.33 19.32
N LEU A 530 25.19 -1.61 20.52
CA LEU A 530 24.70 -2.92 20.89
C LEU A 530 23.20 -3.00 20.63
N TRP A 531 22.81 -3.83 19.67
CA TRP A 531 21.42 -4.17 19.38
C TRP A 531 21.00 -5.40 20.17
N ILE A 532 19.84 -5.29 20.81
CA ILE A 532 19.27 -6.31 21.70
C ILE A 532 17.88 -6.70 21.18
N ALA A 533 17.76 -7.93 20.70
CA ALA A 533 16.47 -8.52 20.35
C ALA A 533 15.77 -9.01 21.62
N THR A 534 14.49 -8.70 21.75
CA THR A 534 13.69 -9.12 22.90
C THR A 534 12.32 -9.66 22.46
N GLN A 535 11.55 -10.21 23.40
CA GLN A 535 10.15 -10.57 23.16
C GLN A 535 9.19 -9.37 23.11
N GLY A 536 9.64 -8.17 23.48
CA GLY A 536 8.84 -6.95 23.56
C GLY A 536 9.17 -5.89 22.49
N GLY A 537 10.29 -6.05 21.78
CA GLY A 537 10.74 -5.20 20.68
C GLY A 537 12.26 -5.24 20.52
N LEU A 538 12.79 -4.26 19.80
CA LEU A 538 14.22 -4.08 19.57
C LEU A 538 14.73 -2.96 20.48
N ALA A 539 15.89 -3.13 21.09
CA ALA A 539 16.60 -2.06 21.78
C ALA A 539 17.97 -1.84 21.14
N CYS A 540 18.38 -0.58 21.01
CA CYS A 540 19.72 -0.17 20.62
C CYS A 540 20.36 0.58 21.78
N PHE A 541 21.56 0.16 22.17
CA PHE A 541 22.32 0.75 23.26
C PHE A 541 23.62 1.35 22.72
N ASP A 542 23.73 2.68 22.82
CA ASP A 542 24.89 3.46 22.38
C ASP A 542 26.03 3.52 23.43
N GLY A 543 25.90 2.74 24.51
CA GLY A 543 26.78 2.79 25.69
C GLY A 543 26.29 3.72 26.80
N ARG A 544 25.24 4.51 26.57
CA ARG A 544 24.67 5.46 27.54
C ARG A 544 23.15 5.34 27.69
N VAL A 545 22.42 5.25 26.58
CA VAL A 545 20.96 5.31 26.53
C VAL A 545 20.42 4.16 25.67
N PHE A 546 19.25 3.64 26.06
CA PHE A 546 18.49 2.69 25.25
C PHE A 546 17.50 3.42 24.33
N HIS A 547 17.57 3.13 23.04
CA HIS A 547 16.58 3.50 22.04
C HIS A 547 15.77 2.27 21.66
N ASN A 548 14.46 2.33 21.89
CA ASN A 548 13.58 1.18 21.77
C ASN A 548 12.65 1.32 20.55
N PHE A 549 12.46 0.22 19.83
CA PHE A 549 11.61 0.12 18.64
C PHE A 549 10.59 -1.00 18.80
N THR A 550 9.36 -0.76 18.33
CA THR A 550 8.20 -1.64 18.44
C THR A 550 7.45 -1.74 17.11
N THR A 551 6.34 -2.47 17.08
CA THR A 551 5.41 -2.47 15.95
C THR A 551 4.84 -1.08 15.64
N ALA A 552 4.84 -0.14 16.58
CA ALA A 552 4.47 1.26 16.31
C ALA A 552 5.48 1.98 15.41
N ASP A 553 6.73 1.52 15.41
CA ASP A 553 7.84 2.09 14.63
C ASP A 553 8.02 1.38 13.27
N GLY A 554 7.23 0.33 13.00
CA GLY A 554 7.22 -0.39 11.73
C GLY A 554 7.68 -1.85 11.79
N LEU A 555 8.02 -2.37 12.98
CA LEU A 555 8.35 -3.79 13.12
C LEU A 555 7.13 -4.69 12.77
N PRO A 556 7.34 -5.84 12.09
CA PRO A 556 6.29 -6.83 11.82
C PRO A 556 5.74 -7.49 13.09
N SER A 557 6.58 -7.66 14.10
CA SER A 557 6.22 -8.20 15.40
C SER A 557 7.21 -7.70 16.46
N ASN A 558 6.71 -7.49 17.67
CA ASN A 558 7.54 -7.18 18.84
C ASN A 558 8.37 -8.38 19.30
N ARG A 559 8.00 -9.61 18.93
CA ARG A 559 8.79 -10.79 19.26
C ARG A 559 9.85 -11.03 18.20
N ILE A 560 11.09 -10.70 18.56
CA ILE A 560 12.28 -10.83 17.72
C ILE A 560 13.05 -12.06 18.16
N HIS A 561 13.57 -12.85 17.22
CA HIS A 561 14.29 -14.10 17.46
C HIS A 561 15.78 -14.01 17.19
N CYS A 562 16.17 -13.29 16.13
CA CYS A 562 17.57 -13.13 15.74
C CYS A 562 17.84 -11.78 15.07
N LEU A 563 19.10 -11.37 15.07
CA LEU A 563 19.60 -10.15 14.44
C LEU A 563 20.75 -10.46 13.47
N LEU A 564 20.83 -9.71 12.38
CA LEU A 564 21.96 -9.72 11.46
C LEU A 564 22.20 -8.30 10.91
N GLU A 565 23.45 -7.85 10.90
CA GLU A 565 23.87 -6.68 10.11
C GLU A 565 24.41 -7.17 8.76
N ASP A 566 23.84 -6.68 7.67
CA ASP A 566 24.30 -7.04 6.32
C ASP A 566 25.58 -6.29 5.91
N ARG A 567 26.11 -6.62 4.72
CA ARG A 567 27.29 -5.96 4.17
C ARG A 567 27.15 -4.45 3.99
N LYS A 568 25.93 -3.93 3.78
CA LYS A 568 25.63 -2.51 3.60
C LYS A 568 25.46 -1.76 4.92
N GLY A 569 25.39 -2.48 6.05
CA GLY A 569 25.11 -1.90 7.37
C GLY A 569 23.62 -1.84 7.71
N HIS A 570 22.76 -2.50 6.93
CA HIS A 570 21.34 -2.59 7.25
C HIS A 570 21.10 -3.73 8.24
N LEU A 571 20.10 -3.57 9.10
CA LEU A 571 19.71 -4.59 10.06
C LEU A 571 18.59 -5.46 9.54
N TRP A 572 18.75 -6.75 9.75
CA TRP A 572 17.79 -7.80 9.42
C TRP A 572 17.38 -8.49 10.71
N LEU A 573 16.06 -8.60 10.91
CA LEU A 573 15.48 -9.12 12.14
C LEU A 573 14.54 -10.28 11.82
N GLY A 574 14.80 -11.45 12.39
CA GLY A 574 13.86 -12.56 12.35
C GLY A 574 12.80 -12.36 13.42
N THR A 575 11.51 -12.42 13.05
CA THR A 575 10.40 -12.16 13.97
C THR A 575 9.28 -13.20 13.82
N ASP A 576 8.30 -13.18 14.72
CA ASP A 576 7.07 -13.97 14.56
C ASP A 576 6.25 -13.59 13.30
N GLY A 577 6.43 -12.37 12.78
CA GLY A 577 5.71 -11.84 11.62
C GLY A 577 6.45 -11.97 10.29
N GLY A 578 7.56 -12.74 10.25
CA GLY A 578 8.47 -12.80 9.11
C GLY A 578 9.75 -12.02 9.39
N VAL A 579 10.31 -11.37 8.37
CA VAL A 579 11.58 -10.63 8.47
C VAL A 579 11.33 -9.13 8.46
N ALA A 580 12.02 -8.40 9.35
CA ALA A 580 12.13 -6.94 9.27
C ALA A 580 13.49 -6.56 8.68
N HIS A 581 13.52 -5.59 7.77
CA HIS A 581 14.72 -5.05 7.13
C HIS A 581 14.77 -3.54 7.41
N TYR A 582 15.88 -3.05 7.93
CA TYR A 582 16.03 -1.69 8.46
C TYR A 582 17.28 -1.01 7.91
N ASP A 583 17.11 0.12 7.21
CA ASP A 583 18.21 0.91 6.62
C ASP A 583 18.79 1.97 7.57
N GLY A 584 18.42 1.95 8.86
CA GLY A 584 18.77 3.01 9.82
C GLY A 584 17.73 4.13 9.90
N GLN A 585 16.72 4.16 9.01
CA GLN A 585 15.64 5.15 9.02
C GLN A 585 14.26 4.50 8.99
N HIS A 586 14.06 3.46 8.17
CA HIS A 586 12.76 2.87 7.87
C HIS A 586 12.79 1.35 8.05
N PHE A 587 11.76 0.80 8.69
CA PHE A 587 11.52 -0.64 8.74
C PHE A 587 10.64 -1.07 7.57
N GLN A 588 11.15 -1.99 6.75
CA GLN A 588 10.34 -2.77 5.80
C GLN A 588 10.11 -4.19 6.30
N MET A 589 9.01 -4.77 5.83
CA MET A 589 8.63 -6.14 6.12
C MET A 589 8.82 -6.99 4.86
N ILE A 590 9.51 -8.12 5.02
CA ILE A 590 9.59 -9.15 4.01
C ILE A 590 8.74 -10.31 4.48
N ASN A 591 7.57 -10.45 3.86
CA ASN A 591 6.62 -11.51 4.12
C ASN A 591 6.32 -12.28 2.83
N SER A 592 6.16 -13.59 2.97
CA SER A 592 5.79 -14.50 1.91
C SER A 592 5.07 -15.69 2.54
N PRO A 593 4.14 -16.36 1.83
CA PRO A 593 3.54 -17.61 2.32
C PRO A 593 4.58 -18.68 2.70
N HIS A 594 5.81 -18.57 2.18
CA HIS A 594 6.93 -19.46 2.48
C HIS A 594 7.85 -18.96 3.61
N ILE A 595 7.74 -17.70 4.01
CA ILE A 595 8.52 -17.06 5.08
C ILE A 595 7.60 -16.88 6.27
N GLY A 596 7.57 -17.88 7.15
CA GLY A 596 6.87 -17.82 8.44
C GLY A 596 7.71 -17.13 9.52
N PRO A 597 7.44 -17.41 10.81
CA PRO A 597 8.33 -17.01 11.89
C PRO A 597 9.77 -17.41 11.60
N VAL A 598 10.67 -16.44 11.58
CA VAL A 598 12.09 -16.64 11.25
C VAL A 598 12.90 -16.71 12.54
N SER A 599 13.53 -17.85 12.77
CA SER A 599 14.36 -18.10 13.95
C SER A 599 15.82 -17.69 13.75
N GLN A 600 16.34 -17.79 12.51
CA GLN A 600 17.74 -17.47 12.21
C GLN A 600 17.89 -16.84 10.82
N ILE A 601 18.85 -15.92 10.68
CA ILE A 601 19.21 -15.28 9.39
C ILE A 601 20.73 -15.39 9.16
N LEU A 602 21.14 -15.61 7.91
CA LEU A 602 22.53 -15.55 7.44
C LEU A 602 22.59 -14.84 6.09
N GLU A 603 23.52 -13.90 5.90
CA GLU A 603 23.94 -13.41 4.58
C GLU A 603 25.12 -14.25 4.08
N ASP A 604 24.98 -14.91 2.93
CA ASP A 604 26.05 -15.69 2.31
C ASP A 604 27.03 -14.82 1.50
N ARG A 605 28.12 -15.45 1.04
CA ARG A 605 29.17 -14.76 0.29
C ARG A 605 28.74 -14.12 -1.02
N ASP A 606 27.68 -14.66 -1.63
CA ASP A 606 27.10 -14.15 -2.86
C ASP A 606 26.07 -13.03 -2.61
N GLY A 607 25.79 -12.71 -1.34
CA GLY A 607 24.81 -11.71 -0.92
C GLY A 607 23.37 -12.23 -0.93
N ASN A 608 23.16 -13.54 -0.92
CA ASN A 608 21.83 -14.11 -0.67
C ASN A 608 21.61 -14.28 0.82
N PHE A 609 20.37 -14.17 1.24
CA PHE A 609 19.97 -14.37 2.63
C PHE A 609 19.39 -15.76 2.81
N TRP A 610 19.65 -16.37 3.95
CA TRP A 610 19.13 -17.67 4.35
C TRP A 610 18.32 -17.50 5.63
N PHE A 611 17.04 -17.82 5.56
CA PHE A 611 16.11 -17.77 6.68
C PHE A 611 15.80 -19.17 7.17
N GLY A 612 16.11 -19.44 8.44
CA GLY A 612 15.62 -20.61 9.14
C GLY A 612 14.24 -20.33 9.70
N THR A 613 13.23 -21.12 9.31
CA THR A 613 11.88 -20.97 9.86
C THR A 613 11.64 -21.90 11.03
N VAL A 614 10.72 -21.52 11.91
CA VAL A 614 10.26 -22.36 13.04
C VAL A 614 9.62 -23.67 12.55
N GLN A 615 9.19 -23.76 11.27
CA GLN A 615 8.64 -24.97 10.66
C GLN A 615 9.71 -25.88 10.04
N ASN A 616 10.99 -25.68 10.36
CA ASN A 616 12.12 -26.46 9.87
C ASN A 616 12.33 -26.39 8.35
N SER A 617 11.89 -25.29 7.72
CA SER A 617 12.20 -24.99 6.32
C SER A 617 13.32 -23.95 6.26
N LEU A 618 14.20 -24.12 5.27
CA LEU A 618 15.21 -23.13 4.93
C LEU A 618 14.75 -22.38 3.70
N VAL A 619 14.72 -21.06 3.79
CA VAL A 619 14.36 -20.19 2.68
C VAL A 619 15.59 -19.42 2.26
N ARG A 620 16.05 -19.60 1.03
CA ARG A 620 17.02 -18.69 0.42
C ARG A 620 16.27 -17.53 -0.22
N TYR A 621 16.54 -16.33 0.27
CA TYR A 621 16.02 -15.07 -0.23
C TYR A 621 17.08 -14.31 -1.02
N ARG A 622 16.72 -13.84 -2.20
CA ARG A 622 17.57 -12.97 -3.02
C ARG A 622 16.87 -11.64 -3.18
N GLN A 623 17.53 -10.58 -2.73
CA GLN A 623 17.01 -9.23 -2.87
C GLN A 623 16.86 -8.87 -4.34
N GLN A 624 15.73 -8.27 -4.70
CA GLN A 624 15.61 -7.61 -5.98
C GLN A 624 16.25 -6.22 -5.91
N LYS A 625 16.78 -5.76 -7.04
CA LYS A 625 17.43 -4.45 -7.18
C LYS A 625 16.66 -3.52 -8.09
N ASN A 626 15.47 -3.92 -8.51
CA ASN A 626 14.63 -3.16 -9.42
C ASN A 626 13.74 -2.23 -8.59
N PRO A 627 13.90 -0.91 -8.70
CA PRO A 627 13.08 0.01 -7.92
C PRO A 627 11.60 -0.07 -8.35
N PRO A 628 10.65 0.08 -7.41
CA PRO A 628 9.23 0.11 -7.75
C PRO A 628 8.90 1.34 -8.59
N GLN A 629 7.83 1.27 -9.38
CA GLN A 629 7.29 2.48 -10.03
C GLN A 629 6.29 3.17 -9.11
N ILE A 630 6.12 4.47 -9.28
CA ILE A 630 5.16 5.29 -8.53
C ILE A 630 4.31 6.09 -9.50
N CYS A 631 2.99 5.94 -9.38
CA CYS A 631 2.00 6.62 -10.20
C CYS A 631 1.21 7.60 -9.34
N LEU A 632 1.11 8.85 -9.79
CA LEU A 632 0.15 9.82 -9.25
C LEU A 632 -1.19 9.57 -9.93
N LEU A 633 -2.19 9.14 -9.15
CA LEU A 633 -3.48 8.72 -9.68
C LEU A 633 -4.39 9.93 -9.94
N GLN A 634 -4.53 10.80 -8.95
CA GLN A 634 -5.41 11.97 -9.03
C GLN A 634 -5.07 13.01 -7.96
N VAL A 635 -5.45 14.26 -8.22
CA VAL A 635 -5.48 15.34 -7.22
C VAL A 635 -6.93 15.75 -7.00
N ILE A 636 -7.40 15.66 -5.77
CA ILE A 636 -8.76 16.06 -5.36
C ILE A 636 -8.64 17.41 -4.66
N ALA A 637 -9.19 18.45 -5.28
CA ALA A 637 -9.25 19.80 -4.72
C ALA A 637 -10.67 20.36 -4.83
N ASP A 638 -10.84 21.54 -5.45
CA ASP A 638 -12.14 22.07 -5.90
C ASP A 638 -12.82 21.20 -6.97
N GLN A 639 -12.01 20.50 -7.77
CA GLN A 639 -12.44 19.42 -8.66
C GLN A 639 -11.47 18.24 -8.58
N ILE A 640 -11.81 17.15 -9.27
CA ILE A 640 -10.94 15.97 -9.39
C ILE A 640 -10.12 16.12 -10.67
N TYR A 641 -8.80 16.15 -10.52
CA TYR A 641 -7.85 16.16 -11.62
C TYR A 641 -7.31 14.74 -11.82
N GLU A 642 -7.62 14.15 -12.98
CA GLU A 642 -7.12 12.85 -13.45
C GLU A 642 -6.09 13.10 -14.58
N ASN A 643 -5.22 12.11 -14.89
CA ASN A 643 -4.15 12.22 -15.91
C ASN A 643 -3.11 13.32 -15.68
N LEU A 644 -2.38 13.22 -14.56
CA LEU A 644 -1.44 14.26 -14.07
C LEU A 644 -0.08 14.29 -14.80
N GLN A 645 0.02 13.81 -16.04
CA GLN A 645 1.27 13.88 -16.80
C GLN A 645 1.50 15.32 -17.25
N GLU A 646 2.35 16.04 -16.51
CA GLU A 646 2.82 17.41 -16.79
C GLU A 646 1.82 18.56 -16.57
N ASP A 647 0.59 18.27 -16.13
CA ASP A 647 -0.42 19.31 -15.89
C ASP A 647 -0.18 20.11 -14.60
N ILE A 648 -0.38 21.43 -14.71
CA ILE A 648 -0.46 22.34 -13.56
C ILE A 648 -1.88 22.25 -13.01
N VAL A 649 -2.02 21.71 -11.80
CA VAL A 649 -3.29 21.72 -11.08
C VAL A 649 -3.51 23.11 -10.53
N SER A 650 -4.54 23.83 -10.98
CA SER A 650 -4.94 25.11 -10.37
C SER A 650 -6.09 24.88 -9.40
N THR A 651 -6.08 25.49 -8.21
CA THR A 651 -7.23 25.39 -7.32
C THR A 651 -7.45 26.64 -6.50
N ALA A 652 -8.72 27.00 -6.30
CA ALA A 652 -9.14 27.97 -5.29
C ALA A 652 -9.56 27.28 -3.97
N GLY A 653 -9.53 25.94 -3.94
CA GLY A 653 -9.94 25.13 -2.81
C GLY A 653 -8.94 25.21 -1.65
N GLN A 654 -9.46 25.25 -0.43
CA GLN A 654 -8.62 25.25 0.78
C GLN A 654 -8.11 23.85 1.15
N GLN A 655 -8.63 22.78 0.56
CA GLN A 655 -8.20 21.41 0.84
C GLN A 655 -7.77 20.73 -0.44
N VAL A 656 -6.60 20.10 -0.42
CA VAL A 656 -6.02 19.35 -1.53
C VAL A 656 -5.60 17.97 -1.05
N VAL A 657 -6.01 16.93 -1.76
CA VAL A 657 -5.65 15.53 -1.49
C VAL A 657 -4.95 14.96 -2.72
N PHE A 658 -3.74 14.44 -2.53
CA PHE A 658 -2.99 13.73 -3.56
C PHE A 658 -3.15 12.24 -3.36
N GLU A 659 -3.60 11.52 -4.40
CA GLU A 659 -3.65 10.06 -4.39
C GLU A 659 -2.55 9.48 -5.29
N TYR A 660 -1.81 8.51 -4.76
CA TYR A 660 -0.67 7.91 -5.43
C TYR A 660 -0.57 6.42 -5.12
N LYS A 661 -0.02 5.63 -6.04
CA LYS A 661 0.15 4.19 -5.86
C LYS A 661 1.49 3.73 -6.40
N GLY A 662 2.21 3.01 -5.56
CA GLY A 662 3.41 2.28 -5.96
C GLY A 662 3.03 0.96 -6.62
N LEU A 663 3.67 0.65 -7.74
CA LEU A 663 3.47 -0.56 -8.52
C LEU A 663 4.70 -1.45 -8.40
N SER A 664 4.49 -2.66 -7.86
CA SER A 664 5.45 -3.74 -7.77
C SER A 664 4.69 -5.08 -7.77
N PHE A 665 5.29 -6.10 -8.38
CA PHE A 665 4.74 -7.47 -8.39
C PHE A 665 5.26 -8.29 -7.19
N SER A 666 6.41 -7.89 -6.64
CA SER A 666 7.04 -8.49 -5.46
C SER A 666 6.58 -7.84 -4.14
N THR A 667 6.23 -6.56 -4.17
CA THR A 667 5.75 -5.83 -2.99
C THR A 667 4.32 -5.39 -3.19
N HIS A 668 3.43 -5.94 -2.37
CA HIS A 668 2.02 -5.56 -2.39
C HIS A 668 1.86 -4.05 -2.10
N PRO A 669 0.97 -3.32 -2.79
CA PRO A 669 0.81 -1.87 -2.58
C PRO A 669 0.52 -1.47 -1.12
N ARG A 670 -0.19 -2.31 -0.35
CA ARG A 670 -0.41 -2.09 1.10
C ARG A 670 0.85 -2.26 1.95
N ASP A 671 1.79 -3.06 1.47
CA ASP A 671 3.09 -3.32 2.09
C ASP A 671 4.20 -2.44 1.50
N MET A 672 3.86 -1.55 0.56
CA MET A 672 4.73 -0.49 0.08
C MET A 672 4.83 0.64 1.11
N LEU A 673 6.02 1.21 1.28
CA LEU A 673 6.20 2.44 2.04
C LEU A 673 6.26 3.63 1.08
N TYR A 674 5.76 4.77 1.53
CA TYR A 674 5.77 6.03 0.80
C TYR A 674 6.33 7.14 1.67
N ILE A 675 7.18 7.96 1.06
CA ILE A 675 7.59 9.26 1.60
C ILE A 675 7.14 10.34 0.63
N TYR A 676 6.62 11.44 1.15
CA TYR A 676 6.14 12.55 0.33
C TYR A 676 6.46 13.90 0.94
N ARG A 677 6.38 14.96 0.14
CA ARG A 677 6.46 16.36 0.58
C ARG A 677 5.79 17.29 -0.42
N LEU A 678 5.32 18.43 0.05
CA LEU A 678 4.86 19.55 -0.76
C LEU A 678 5.88 20.69 -0.66
N ARG A 679 6.72 20.86 -1.68
CA ARG A 679 7.68 21.96 -1.73
C ARG A 679 6.95 23.30 -1.75
N GLY A 680 7.42 24.23 -0.91
CA GLY A 680 6.75 25.51 -0.64
C GLY A 680 5.88 25.49 0.62
N TYR A 681 5.61 24.31 1.17
CA TYR A 681 4.86 24.13 2.42
C TYR A 681 5.68 23.32 3.45
N ASP A 682 6.19 22.16 3.06
CA ASP A 682 7.02 21.30 3.90
C ASP A 682 8.50 21.71 3.86
N SER A 683 9.17 21.66 5.01
CA SER A 683 10.62 21.87 5.11
C SER A 683 11.44 20.65 4.69
N ASP A 684 10.91 19.44 4.86
CA ASP A 684 11.56 18.17 4.50
C ASP A 684 10.52 17.08 4.16
N TRP A 685 10.96 15.87 3.83
CA TRP A 685 10.10 14.71 3.64
C TRP A 685 9.29 14.37 4.90
N GLN A 686 8.01 14.06 4.71
CA GLN A 686 7.14 13.55 5.75
C GLN A 686 7.55 12.13 6.16
N SER A 687 7.20 11.73 7.39
CA SER A 687 7.46 10.38 7.90
C SER A 687 6.88 9.31 6.98
N ALA A 688 7.63 8.22 6.78
CA ALA A 688 7.21 7.13 5.91
C ALA A 688 5.82 6.59 6.32
N THR A 689 4.99 6.33 5.33
CA THR A 689 3.62 5.86 5.52
C THR A 689 3.24 4.79 4.53
N ARG A 690 2.33 3.90 4.90
CA ARG A 690 1.70 2.93 3.99
C ARG A 690 0.42 3.49 3.34
N LYS A 691 0.06 4.74 3.65
CA LYS A 691 -1.11 5.41 3.07
C LYS A 691 -0.78 5.91 1.66
N MET A 692 -1.70 5.63 0.74
CA MET A 692 -1.68 6.06 -0.66
C MET A 692 -2.28 7.46 -0.89
N ARG A 693 -2.43 8.24 0.20
CA ARG A 693 -3.05 9.57 0.16
C ARG A 693 -2.31 10.54 1.06
N ALA A 694 -2.03 11.73 0.54
CA ALA A 694 -1.51 12.87 1.30
C ALA A 694 -2.55 13.99 1.34
N HIS A 695 -2.74 14.59 2.51
CA HIS A 695 -3.75 15.61 2.75
C HIS A 695 -3.09 16.94 3.12
N TYR A 696 -3.44 18.01 2.42
CA TYR A 696 -3.04 19.38 2.74
C TYR A 696 -4.28 20.27 2.88
N GLN A 697 -4.23 21.21 3.82
CA GLN A 697 -5.33 22.12 4.15
C GLN A 697 -4.79 23.54 4.36
N ASP A 698 -5.62 24.52 4.02
CA ASP A 698 -5.37 25.96 4.11
C ASP A 698 -4.06 26.41 3.43
N LEU A 699 -3.80 25.87 2.24
CA LEU A 699 -2.65 26.29 1.44
C LEU A 699 -2.81 27.78 1.08
N SER A 700 -1.73 28.54 1.26
CA SER A 700 -1.71 29.95 0.88
C SER A 700 -1.65 30.06 -0.65
N PRO A 701 -2.14 31.17 -1.24
CA PRO A 701 -1.98 31.37 -2.68
C PRO A 701 -0.51 31.37 -3.09
N GLY A 702 -0.16 30.58 -4.10
CA GLY A 702 1.21 30.38 -4.56
C GLY A 702 1.42 29.06 -5.30
N ASP A 703 2.63 28.86 -5.80
CA ASP A 703 3.01 27.65 -6.54
C ASP A 703 3.73 26.65 -5.63
N TYR A 704 3.28 25.40 -5.70
CA TYR A 704 3.76 24.28 -4.93
C TYR A 704 4.13 23.12 -5.85
N THR A 705 5.01 22.24 -5.37
CA THR A 705 5.34 20.99 -6.07
C THR A 705 5.21 19.82 -5.11
N PHE A 706 4.22 18.96 -5.35
CA PHE A 706 4.08 17.73 -4.60
C PHE A 706 5.08 16.70 -5.15
N GLN A 707 5.80 16.03 -4.27
CA GLN A 707 6.77 14.99 -4.60
C GLN A 707 6.51 13.75 -3.75
N VAL A 708 6.57 12.57 -4.36
CA VAL A 708 6.39 11.29 -3.67
C VAL A 708 7.37 10.24 -4.19
N ARG A 709 7.82 9.35 -3.30
CA ARG A 709 8.58 8.14 -3.62
C ARG A 709 7.93 6.91 -2.99
N ALA A 710 8.01 5.79 -3.69
CA ALA A 710 7.69 4.47 -3.17
C ALA A 710 8.98 3.74 -2.73
N ILE A 711 8.87 2.92 -1.70
CA ILE A 711 9.96 2.12 -1.13
C ILE A 711 9.45 0.68 -0.98
N ASP A 712 10.04 -0.23 -1.75
CA ASP A 712 9.64 -1.64 -1.79
C ASP A 712 10.15 -2.43 -0.56
N ARG A 713 9.81 -3.73 -0.48
CA ARG A 713 10.23 -4.62 0.62
C ARG A 713 11.74 -4.79 0.75
N ASP A 714 12.50 -4.56 -0.32
CA ASP A 714 13.96 -4.69 -0.39
C ASP A 714 14.68 -3.36 -0.12
N LEU A 715 13.93 -2.31 0.23
CA LEU A 715 14.40 -0.93 0.44
C LEU A 715 14.97 -0.30 -0.85
N ASN A 716 14.44 -0.69 -2.01
CA ASN A 716 14.66 0.04 -3.25
C ASN A 716 13.71 1.25 -3.32
N TYR A 717 14.27 2.42 -3.60
CA TYR A 717 13.53 3.67 -3.71
C TYR A 717 13.17 3.93 -5.17
N SER A 718 11.90 4.28 -5.43
CA SER A 718 11.46 4.72 -6.75
C SER A 718 12.12 6.05 -7.16
N GLU A 719 12.07 6.34 -8.46
CA GLU A 719 12.21 7.71 -8.94
C GLU A 719 11.12 8.61 -8.33
N ILE A 720 11.37 9.93 -8.28
CA ILE A 720 10.40 10.89 -7.74
C ILE A 720 9.28 11.10 -8.75
N ALA A 721 8.04 10.78 -8.37
CA ALA A 721 6.86 11.31 -9.05
C ALA A 721 6.52 12.68 -8.48
N GLN A 722 6.15 13.63 -9.36
CA GLN A 722 5.83 14.99 -8.96
C GLN A 722 4.72 15.60 -9.80
N VAL A 723 3.96 16.52 -9.19
CA VAL A 723 2.93 17.33 -9.86
C VAL A 723 3.01 18.78 -9.35
N GLN A 724 2.78 19.73 -10.25
CA GLN A 724 2.74 21.15 -9.91
C GLN A 724 1.32 21.54 -9.51
N LEU A 725 1.21 22.29 -8.40
CA LEU A 725 -0.04 22.82 -7.88
C LEU A 725 0.09 24.34 -7.77
N SER A 726 -0.78 25.08 -8.44
CA SER A 726 -0.94 26.52 -8.25
C SER A 726 -2.20 26.78 -7.45
N VAL A 727 -2.06 27.39 -6.27
CA VAL A 727 -3.19 27.80 -5.44
C VAL A 727 -3.53 29.24 -5.79
N GLU A 728 -4.67 29.44 -6.43
CA GLU A 728 -5.15 30.75 -6.81
C GLU A 728 -5.81 31.47 -5.62
N LYS A 729 -5.77 32.81 -5.65
CA LYS A 729 -6.54 33.61 -4.70
C LYS A 729 -8.02 33.33 -4.96
N ASP A 730 -8.74 32.90 -3.92
CA ASP A 730 -10.19 32.61 -3.98
C ASP A 730 -10.92 33.67 -4.82
N PRO A 731 -11.67 33.30 -5.87
CA PRO A 731 -12.34 34.25 -6.74
C PRO A 731 -13.34 35.15 -5.99
N ARG A 732 -13.78 34.77 -4.79
CA ARG A 732 -14.53 35.67 -3.89
C ARG A 732 -13.67 36.85 -3.46
N ILE A 733 -12.38 36.65 -3.19
CA ILE A 733 -11.43 37.70 -2.83
C ILE A 733 -11.10 38.56 -4.04
N SER A 734 -10.91 37.99 -5.24
CA SER A 734 -10.65 38.78 -6.46
C SER A 734 -11.90 39.55 -6.95
N ALA A 735 -13.10 38.98 -6.80
CA ALA A 735 -14.37 39.68 -6.98
C ALA A 735 -14.54 40.79 -5.92
N LEU A 736 -14.24 40.52 -4.65
CA LEU A 736 -14.22 41.55 -3.61
C LEU A 736 -13.22 42.66 -3.95
N THR A 737 -12.00 42.33 -4.38
CA THR A 737 -10.95 43.31 -4.68
C THR A 737 -11.27 44.14 -5.93
N SER A 738 -11.87 43.53 -6.96
CA SER A 738 -12.32 44.23 -8.17
C SER A 738 -13.58 45.07 -7.94
N ILE A 739 -14.45 44.67 -7.01
CA ILE A 739 -15.62 45.45 -6.57
C ILE A 739 -15.19 46.60 -5.65
N ILE A 740 -14.16 46.40 -4.80
CA ILE A 740 -13.58 47.42 -3.90
C ILE A 740 -12.84 48.50 -4.68
N ASN A 741 -12.20 48.16 -5.81
CA ASN A 741 -11.44 49.10 -6.64
C ASN A 741 -12.31 49.89 -7.65
N ASN A 742 -13.59 49.57 -7.81
CA ASN A 742 -14.54 50.39 -8.58
C ASN A 742 -15.25 51.39 -7.65
N THR A 743 -14.77 52.62 -7.71
CA THR A 743 -14.88 53.68 -6.70
C THR A 743 -16.26 54.32 -6.48
N ASP A 744 -17.40 53.64 -6.63
CA ASP A 744 -18.72 54.29 -6.41
C ASP A 744 -19.83 53.40 -5.83
N GLY A 745 -19.52 52.22 -5.27
CA GLY A 745 -20.53 51.24 -4.85
C GLY A 745 -20.29 50.51 -3.52
N ILE A 746 -19.86 51.21 -2.47
CA ILE A 746 -19.55 50.60 -1.16
C ILE A 746 -20.84 50.30 -0.37
N GLY A 747 -21.43 49.12 -0.61
CA GLY A 747 -22.62 48.65 0.13
C GLY A 747 -23.14 47.22 -0.16
N LYS A 748 -22.42 46.37 -0.92
CA LYS A 748 -22.94 45.06 -1.38
C LYS A 748 -22.42 43.81 -0.65
N GLU A 749 -21.65 43.93 0.44
CA GLU A 749 -21.13 42.75 1.16
C GLU A 749 -22.18 42.02 2.01
N PHE A 750 -23.18 42.75 2.50
CA PHE A 750 -24.35 42.19 3.18
C PHE A 750 -25.60 42.51 2.36
N ILE A 751 -26.40 41.50 2.11
CA ILE A 751 -27.66 41.62 1.36
C ILE A 751 -28.77 41.91 2.36
N GLY A 752 -29.41 43.06 2.19
CA GLY A 752 -30.45 43.56 3.09
C GLY A 752 -30.36 45.07 3.31
N GLN A 753 -31.50 45.70 3.61
CA GLN A 753 -31.61 47.13 3.92
C GLN A 753 -32.19 47.40 5.31
N SER A 754 -32.37 46.36 6.13
CA SER A 754 -32.93 46.50 7.47
C SER A 754 -32.10 47.47 8.33
N THR A 755 -32.82 48.24 9.17
CA THR A 755 -32.20 49.21 10.07
C THR A 755 -31.16 48.55 10.99
N ALA A 756 -31.44 47.33 11.46
CA ALA A 756 -30.55 46.56 12.34
C ALA A 756 -29.25 46.13 11.64
N LEU A 757 -29.31 45.74 10.37
CA LEU A 757 -28.11 45.42 9.57
C LEU A 757 -27.29 46.67 9.24
N HIS A 758 -27.97 47.81 9.00
CA HIS A 758 -27.31 49.08 8.74
C HIS A 758 -26.51 49.57 9.95
N GLU A 759 -27.06 49.47 11.16
CA GLU A 759 -26.35 49.80 12.40
C GLU A 759 -25.10 48.94 12.59
N PHE A 760 -25.20 47.63 12.34
CA PHE A 760 -24.07 46.71 12.34
C PHE A 760 -22.97 47.15 11.35
N GLN A 761 -23.34 47.47 10.11
CA GLN A 761 -22.38 47.91 9.08
C GLN A 761 -21.66 49.21 9.48
N ILE A 762 -22.36 50.15 10.10
CA ILE A 762 -21.74 51.40 10.61
C ILE A 762 -20.71 51.08 11.69
N GLN A 763 -21.03 50.20 12.64
CA GLN A 763 -20.10 49.79 13.69
C GLN A 763 -18.89 49.04 13.12
N LEU A 764 -19.11 48.14 12.16
CA LEU A 764 -18.07 47.38 11.47
C LEU A 764 -17.07 48.30 10.76
N ARG A 765 -17.55 49.32 10.02
CA ARG A 765 -16.70 50.30 9.33
C ARG A 765 -15.88 51.14 10.31
N LYS A 766 -16.48 51.57 11.42
CA LYS A 766 -15.77 52.34 12.45
C LYS A 766 -14.60 51.56 13.02
N VAL A 767 -14.81 50.29 13.38
CA VAL A 767 -13.76 49.46 13.98
C VAL A 767 -12.74 48.91 12.98
N ALA A 768 -13.10 48.78 11.70
CA ALA A 768 -12.20 48.32 10.65
C ALA A 768 -10.92 49.16 10.56
N SER A 769 -11.04 50.48 10.75
CA SER A 769 -9.94 51.45 10.73
C SER A 769 -8.99 51.38 11.95
N THR A 770 -9.28 50.52 12.92
CA THR A 770 -8.51 50.36 14.18
C THR A 770 -7.93 48.96 14.30
N ASP A 771 -6.93 48.79 15.17
CA ASP A 771 -6.36 47.49 15.52
C ASP A 771 -7.05 46.82 16.72
N LEU A 772 -8.21 47.33 17.14
CA LEU A 772 -8.94 46.78 18.29
C LEU A 772 -9.42 45.36 18.01
N THR A 773 -9.38 44.53 19.06
CA THR A 773 -9.99 43.20 19.09
C THR A 773 -11.50 43.33 19.00
N VAL A 774 -12.10 42.64 18.03
CA VAL A 774 -13.55 42.65 17.79
C VAL A 774 -14.15 41.33 18.22
N LEU A 775 -15.20 41.37 19.04
CA LEU A 775 -15.97 40.20 19.46
C LEU A 775 -17.35 40.23 18.82
N PHE A 776 -17.59 39.33 17.85
CA PHE A 776 -18.91 39.13 17.27
C PHE A 776 -19.77 38.25 18.17
N LYS A 777 -20.85 38.82 18.70
CA LYS A 777 -21.91 38.11 19.44
C LYS A 777 -23.10 37.87 18.52
N GLY A 778 -23.69 36.69 18.57
CA GLY A 778 -24.91 36.38 17.82
C GLY A 778 -25.11 34.87 17.64
N GLU A 779 -26.32 34.46 17.29
CA GLU A 779 -26.69 33.05 17.16
C GLU A 779 -25.89 32.30 16.07
N THR A 780 -25.99 30.97 16.06
CA THR A 780 -25.41 30.19 14.98
C THR A 780 -26.12 30.52 13.65
N GLY A 781 -25.35 30.65 12.57
CA GLY A 781 -25.92 30.85 11.22
C GLY A 781 -26.28 32.29 10.83
N VAL A 782 -25.94 33.30 11.65
CA VAL A 782 -26.20 34.73 11.34
C VAL A 782 -25.21 35.38 10.35
N GLY A 783 -24.03 34.77 10.15
CA GLY A 783 -22.98 35.27 9.24
C GLY A 783 -21.71 35.82 9.89
N LYS A 784 -21.35 35.41 11.11
CA LYS A 784 -20.17 35.92 11.85
C LYS A 784 -18.83 35.74 11.10
N GLY A 785 -18.64 34.60 10.41
CA GLY A 785 -17.44 34.40 9.59
C GLY A 785 -17.35 35.33 8.38
N LEU A 786 -18.49 35.73 7.79
CA LEU A 786 -18.53 36.74 6.73
C LEU A 786 -18.19 38.13 7.29
N ALA A 787 -18.72 38.46 8.47
CA ALA A 787 -18.39 39.70 9.18
C ALA A 787 -16.89 39.84 9.50
N ALA A 788 -16.24 38.76 9.93
CA ALA A 788 -14.80 38.76 10.18
C ALA A 788 -13.97 38.98 8.91
N ARG A 789 -14.38 38.40 7.78
CA ARG A 789 -13.71 38.60 6.48
C ARG A 789 -13.92 40.01 5.94
N ALA A 790 -15.14 40.54 6.05
CA ALA A 790 -15.45 41.94 5.71
C ALA A 790 -14.61 42.91 6.56
N LEU A 791 -14.49 42.65 7.87
CA LEU A 791 -13.65 43.45 8.76
C LEU A 791 -12.17 43.44 8.31
N HIS A 792 -11.63 42.27 7.97
CA HIS A 792 -10.26 42.14 7.48
C HIS A 792 -10.04 42.93 6.17
N ALA A 793 -10.94 42.77 5.20
CA ALA A 793 -10.86 43.46 3.90
C ALA A 793 -10.93 44.99 4.02
N LEU A 794 -11.70 45.50 4.99
CA LEU A 794 -11.83 46.93 5.27
C LEU A 794 -10.71 47.50 6.16
N SER A 795 -9.81 46.66 6.67
CA SER A 795 -8.78 47.06 7.63
C SER A 795 -7.43 47.38 6.98
N ALA A 796 -6.52 47.97 7.78
CA ALA A 796 -5.13 48.16 7.39
C ALA A 796 -4.36 46.83 7.18
N HIS A 797 -4.89 45.71 7.67
CA HIS A 797 -4.30 44.37 7.54
C HIS A 797 -4.77 43.59 6.31
N ARG A 798 -5.52 44.22 5.40
CA ARG A 798 -6.11 43.57 4.21
C ARG A 798 -5.10 42.90 3.27
N ASP A 799 -3.86 43.35 3.29
CA ASP A 799 -2.78 42.82 2.45
C ASP A 799 -2.03 41.65 3.13
N GLY A 800 -2.33 41.37 4.41
CA GLY A 800 -1.78 40.29 5.21
C GLY A 800 -2.65 39.02 5.24
N PRO A 801 -2.16 37.90 5.81
CA PRO A 801 -2.87 36.63 5.83
C PRO A 801 -4.12 36.65 6.73
N PHE A 802 -5.24 36.08 6.27
CA PHE A 802 -6.43 35.82 7.09
C PHE A 802 -6.46 34.36 7.53
N MET A 803 -6.21 34.09 8.81
CA MET A 803 -6.22 32.74 9.37
C MET A 803 -7.45 32.52 10.22
N GLN A 804 -8.24 31.49 9.90
CA GLN A 804 -9.42 31.09 10.67
C GLN A 804 -9.12 29.84 11.48
N VAL A 805 -9.56 29.82 12.73
CA VAL A 805 -9.53 28.66 13.61
C VAL A 805 -10.92 28.48 14.21
N ASN A 806 -11.49 27.28 14.08
CA ASN A 806 -12.74 26.93 14.73
C ASN A 806 -12.41 26.15 16.02
N CYS A 807 -12.70 26.75 17.17
CA CYS A 807 -12.38 26.17 18.47
C CYS A 807 -13.34 25.04 18.89
N GLY A 808 -14.50 24.89 18.27
CA GLY A 808 -15.48 23.83 18.55
C GLY A 808 -15.39 22.59 17.66
N ALA A 809 -14.75 22.68 16.49
CA ALA A 809 -14.68 21.59 15.51
C ALA A 809 -13.51 20.60 15.72
N LEU A 810 -12.56 20.93 16.59
CA LEU A 810 -11.32 20.18 16.81
C LEU A 810 -11.33 19.47 18.18
N PRO A 811 -10.74 18.27 18.28
CA PRO A 811 -10.47 17.64 19.58
C PRO A 811 -9.61 18.54 20.47
N GLU A 812 -9.89 18.56 21.79
CA GLU A 812 -9.23 19.44 22.78
C GLU A 812 -7.68 19.39 22.70
N THR A 813 -7.11 18.23 22.41
CA THR A 813 -5.66 18.02 22.30
C THR A 813 -5.03 18.59 21.03
N LEU A 814 -5.82 18.84 19.98
CA LEU A 814 -5.34 19.34 18.69
C LEU A 814 -5.51 20.85 18.54
N ILE A 815 -6.43 21.47 19.28
CA ILE A 815 -6.66 22.93 19.25
C ILE A 815 -5.38 23.70 19.55
N ASP A 816 -4.66 23.31 20.60
CA ASP A 816 -3.39 23.94 20.98
C ASP A 816 -2.34 23.80 19.89
N SER A 817 -2.21 22.60 19.31
CA SER A 817 -1.20 22.33 18.28
C SER A 817 -1.52 23.08 16.98
N GLU A 818 -2.79 23.31 16.70
CA GLU A 818 -3.19 24.04 15.51
C GLU A 818 -3.01 25.56 15.70
N LEU A 819 -3.38 26.10 16.87
CA LEU A 819 -3.20 27.51 17.18
C LEU A 819 -1.72 27.90 17.30
N PHE A 820 -0.96 27.19 18.13
CA PHE A 820 0.38 27.61 18.55
C PHE A 820 1.52 26.82 17.90
N GLY A 821 1.23 25.69 17.24
CA GLY A 821 2.25 24.82 16.66
C GLY A 821 2.99 24.00 17.73
N HIS A 822 3.86 23.10 17.30
CA HIS A 822 4.65 22.25 18.19
C HIS A 822 6.07 22.00 17.68
N GLU A 823 7.00 21.78 18.60
CA GLU A 823 8.35 21.31 18.30
C GLU A 823 8.40 19.79 18.17
N LYS A 824 9.45 19.28 17.50
CA LYS A 824 9.70 17.84 17.39
C LYS A 824 9.87 17.24 18.79
N GLY A 825 9.11 16.19 19.10
CA GLY A 825 9.14 15.50 20.39
C GLY A 825 8.29 16.14 21.49
N ALA A 826 7.46 17.13 21.17
CA ALA A 826 6.57 17.78 22.15
C ALA A 826 5.53 16.83 22.79
N PHE A 827 5.13 15.76 22.08
CA PHE A 827 4.26 14.68 22.54
C PHE A 827 4.52 13.41 21.71
N THR A 828 3.95 12.27 22.13
CA THR A 828 4.25 10.93 21.58
C THR A 828 4.01 10.76 20.08
N SER A 829 3.23 11.63 19.44
CA SER A 829 2.98 11.66 17.99
C SER A 829 3.59 12.87 17.26
N ALA A 830 4.34 13.74 17.94
CA ALA A 830 4.99 14.94 17.39
C ALA A 830 6.34 14.59 16.71
N VAL A 831 6.30 13.78 15.64
CA VAL A 831 7.50 13.30 14.95
C VAL A 831 8.21 14.42 14.15
N VAL A 832 7.46 15.45 13.74
CA VAL A 832 7.94 16.59 12.93
C VAL A 832 7.48 17.90 13.58
N ARG A 833 8.26 18.97 13.43
CA ARG A 833 7.87 20.33 13.87
C ARG A 833 6.72 20.88 13.01
N ARG A 834 5.73 21.54 13.62
CA ARG A 834 4.59 22.18 12.91
C ARG A 834 4.41 23.63 13.34
N LEU A 835 4.26 24.53 12.37
CA LEU A 835 3.95 25.95 12.62
C LEU A 835 2.47 26.13 13.01
N GLY A 836 2.21 27.00 13.99
CA GLY A 836 0.85 27.32 14.44
C GLY A 836 0.17 28.38 13.56
N LYS A 837 -1.17 28.39 13.55
CA LYS A 837 -1.97 29.41 12.84
C LYS A 837 -1.68 30.83 13.33
N VAL A 838 -1.30 31.01 14.60
CA VAL A 838 -0.85 32.30 15.16
C VAL A 838 0.40 32.81 14.44
N GLU A 839 1.38 31.92 14.21
CA GLU A 839 2.63 32.23 13.53
C GLU A 839 2.38 32.59 12.05
N LEU A 840 1.49 31.84 11.40
CA LEU A 840 1.12 32.05 10.02
C LEU A 840 0.24 33.29 9.79
N ALA A 841 -0.46 33.77 10.82
CA ALA A 841 -1.31 34.98 10.76
C ALA A 841 -0.54 36.30 10.96
N LYS A 842 0.80 36.24 11.07
CA LYS A 842 1.65 37.41 11.33
C LYS A 842 1.48 38.48 10.25
N GLY A 843 1.21 39.72 10.68
CA GLY A 843 0.96 40.87 9.80
C GLY A 843 -0.44 40.87 9.15
N GLY A 844 -1.32 39.95 9.54
CA GLY A 844 -2.69 39.84 9.02
C GLY A 844 -3.74 39.78 10.13
N THR A 845 -4.72 38.88 10.02
CA THR A 845 -5.82 38.73 10.98
C THR A 845 -6.04 37.28 11.37
N LEU A 846 -6.08 37.02 12.67
CA LEU A 846 -6.47 35.73 13.25
C LEU A 846 -7.94 35.79 13.69
N PHE A 847 -8.78 34.99 13.05
CA PHE A 847 -10.19 34.83 13.36
C PHE A 847 -10.44 33.56 14.18
N LEU A 848 -10.89 33.74 15.42
CA LEU A 848 -11.29 32.69 16.36
C LEU A 848 -12.81 32.52 16.31
N ASP A 849 -13.27 31.47 15.65
CA ASP A 849 -14.69 31.11 15.62
C ASP A 849 -15.02 30.18 16.80
N GLU A 850 -16.20 30.38 17.38
CA GLU A 850 -16.67 29.64 18.55
C GLU A 850 -15.71 29.70 19.75
N VAL A 851 -15.20 30.90 20.08
CA VAL A 851 -14.20 31.12 21.16
C VAL A 851 -14.64 30.59 22.53
N GLY A 852 -15.95 30.45 22.76
CA GLY A 852 -16.51 29.86 23.98
C GLY A 852 -16.23 28.35 24.13
N ASP A 853 -15.76 27.66 23.09
CA ASP A 853 -15.40 26.23 23.13
C ASP A 853 -13.92 25.97 23.44
N MET A 854 -13.13 27.01 23.73
CA MET A 854 -11.72 26.86 24.11
C MET A 854 -11.54 26.24 25.50
N THR A 855 -10.58 25.31 25.64
CA THR A 855 -10.18 24.80 26.95
C THR A 855 -9.53 25.88 27.82
N LEU A 856 -9.57 25.74 29.15
CA LEU A 856 -8.93 26.69 30.09
C LEU A 856 -7.41 26.83 29.88
N GLU A 857 -6.75 25.77 29.38
CA GLU A 857 -5.33 25.80 29.07
C GLU A 857 -5.04 26.66 27.83
N THR A 858 -5.79 26.44 26.75
CA THR A 858 -5.71 27.26 25.52
C THR A 858 -6.04 28.73 25.83
N GLN A 859 -7.05 28.99 26.66
CA GLN A 859 -7.40 30.34 27.12
C GLN A 859 -6.23 31.05 27.80
N THR A 860 -5.43 30.32 28.60
CA THR A 860 -4.26 30.87 29.30
C THR A 860 -3.14 31.27 28.33
N ARG A 861 -2.91 30.49 27.27
CA ARG A 861 -1.92 30.82 26.24
C ARG A 861 -2.40 31.98 25.34
N MET A 862 -3.70 32.04 25.08
CA MET A 862 -4.32 33.13 24.30
C MET A 862 -4.18 34.49 24.99
N LEU A 863 -4.17 34.54 26.33
CA LEU A 863 -3.93 35.78 27.09
C LEU A 863 -2.57 36.41 26.77
N ARG A 864 -1.50 35.60 26.67
CA ARG A 864 -0.15 36.09 26.33
C ARG A 864 -0.13 36.71 24.94
N LEU A 865 -0.79 36.07 23.98
CA LEU A 865 -0.90 36.59 22.61
C LEU A 865 -1.66 37.93 22.57
N LEU A 866 -2.73 38.07 23.36
CA LEU A 866 -3.53 39.29 23.40
C LEU A 866 -2.85 40.46 24.14
N ASP A 867 -2.03 40.20 25.17
CA ASP A 867 -1.29 41.25 25.90
C ASP A 867 -0.02 41.69 25.18
N GLU A 868 0.84 40.70 24.92
CA GLU A 868 2.25 40.93 24.63
C GLU A 868 2.52 40.78 23.12
N GLY A 869 1.56 40.23 22.37
CA GLY A 869 1.77 39.82 20.98
C GLY A 869 2.72 38.62 20.87
N THR A 870 2.90 37.87 21.96
CA THR A 870 3.84 36.76 22.06
C THR A 870 3.15 35.42 22.29
N PHE A 871 3.78 34.34 21.84
CA PHE A 871 3.32 32.98 22.10
C PHE A 871 4.50 32.00 22.16
N GLU A 872 4.27 30.80 22.68
CA GLU A 872 5.23 29.69 22.74
C GLU A 872 4.68 28.50 21.95
N ARG A 873 5.54 27.79 21.21
CA ARG A 873 5.15 26.51 20.59
C ARG A 873 5.05 25.42 21.65
N ILE A 874 4.18 24.45 21.45
CA ILE A 874 4.07 23.30 22.37
C ILE A 874 5.40 22.54 22.38
N GLY A 875 5.93 22.28 23.58
CA GLY A 875 7.23 21.63 23.76
C GLY A 875 8.45 22.55 23.59
N SER A 876 8.24 23.83 23.29
CA SER A 876 9.30 24.86 23.30
C SER A 876 9.16 25.79 24.49
N SER A 877 10.29 26.35 24.92
CA SER A 877 10.33 27.51 25.84
C SER A 877 10.73 28.80 25.11
N GLU A 878 10.84 28.77 23.79
CA GLU A 878 11.12 29.93 22.96
C GLU A 878 9.86 30.78 22.80
N THR A 879 9.91 32.02 23.30
CA THR A 879 8.87 33.03 23.11
C THR A 879 9.02 33.71 21.74
N LEU A 880 7.96 33.70 20.95
CA LEU A 880 7.91 34.23 19.59
C LEU A 880 6.93 35.40 19.47
N GLU A 881 7.27 36.42 18.69
CA GLU A 881 6.37 37.56 18.41
C GLU A 881 5.54 37.36 17.13
N ALA A 882 4.23 37.40 17.29
CA ALA A 882 3.24 37.38 16.21
C ALA A 882 2.28 38.58 16.36
N ARG A 883 2.63 39.73 15.77
CA ARG A 883 1.73 40.87 15.66
C ARG A 883 0.65 40.55 14.62
N THR A 884 -0.53 40.18 15.09
CA THR A 884 -1.71 39.88 14.27
C THR A 884 -2.95 40.50 14.89
N ARG A 885 -3.90 40.95 14.07
CA ARG A 885 -5.18 41.45 14.57
C ARG A 885 -6.05 40.28 15.01
N ILE A 886 -6.59 40.32 16.22
CA ILE A 886 -7.48 39.28 16.73
C ILE A 886 -8.94 39.65 16.48
N VAL A 887 -9.70 38.72 15.91
CA VAL A 887 -11.16 38.80 15.76
C VAL A 887 -11.76 37.53 16.35
N ALA A 888 -12.74 37.65 17.23
CA ALA A 888 -13.37 36.50 17.87
C ALA A 888 -14.88 36.47 17.59
N ALA A 889 -15.46 35.29 17.58
CA ALA A 889 -16.90 35.09 17.46
C ALA A 889 -17.39 34.05 18.46
N THR A 890 -18.60 34.26 18.99
CA THR A 890 -19.28 33.31 19.88
C THR A 890 -20.78 33.30 19.64
N ASN A 891 -21.41 32.15 19.85
CA ASN A 891 -22.85 31.96 19.97
C ASN A 891 -23.30 31.67 21.41
N ARG A 892 -22.35 31.50 22.35
CA ARG A 892 -22.61 31.25 23.77
C ARG A 892 -22.51 32.53 24.59
N ASP A 893 -23.20 32.54 25.72
CA ASP A 893 -23.08 33.59 26.72
C ASP A 893 -21.79 33.40 27.54
N LEU A 894 -20.76 34.19 27.21
CA LEU A 894 -19.48 34.13 27.91
C LEU A 894 -19.58 34.59 29.37
N GLU A 895 -20.54 35.44 29.72
CA GLU A 895 -20.72 35.94 31.10
C GLU A 895 -21.27 34.84 32.01
N GLU A 896 -22.22 34.04 31.49
CA GLU A 896 -22.69 32.84 32.18
C GLU A 896 -21.57 31.81 32.35
N MET A 897 -20.72 31.62 31.34
CA MET A 897 -19.58 30.70 31.40
C MET A 897 -18.50 31.12 32.41
N ILE A 898 -18.31 32.43 32.63
CA ILE A 898 -17.45 32.94 33.71
C ILE A 898 -18.04 32.55 35.07
N SER A 899 -19.35 32.72 35.26
CA SER A 899 -20.02 32.34 36.51
C SER A 899 -19.96 30.83 36.79
N ALA A 900 -19.93 30.01 35.72
CA ALA A 900 -19.78 28.57 35.78
C ALA A 900 -18.32 28.09 35.91
N GLY A 901 -17.34 28.99 35.84
CA GLY A 901 -15.91 28.68 35.92
C GLY A 901 -15.32 27.99 34.69
N THR A 902 -16.04 27.97 33.56
CA THR A 902 -15.62 27.33 32.30
C THR A 902 -14.96 28.32 31.32
N PHE A 903 -15.04 29.62 31.60
CA PHE A 903 -14.35 30.67 30.84
C PHE A 903 -13.67 31.67 31.77
N ARG A 904 -12.45 32.10 31.43
CA ARG A 904 -11.69 33.01 32.30
C ARG A 904 -12.17 34.46 32.14
N GLU A 905 -12.32 35.13 33.28
CA GLU A 905 -12.77 36.52 33.35
C GLU A 905 -11.77 37.49 32.69
N ASP A 906 -10.46 37.26 32.89
CA ASP A 906 -9.38 38.08 32.30
C ASP A 906 -9.36 38.03 30.77
N LEU A 907 -9.59 36.86 30.18
CA LEU A 907 -9.65 36.68 28.73
C LEU A 907 -10.89 37.35 28.14
N TYR A 908 -12.03 37.25 28.84
CA TYR A 908 -13.27 37.89 28.42
C TYR A 908 -13.10 39.39 28.25
N TYR A 909 -12.54 40.09 29.24
CA TYR A 909 -12.37 41.55 29.16
C TYR A 909 -11.51 42.01 27.97
N ARG A 910 -10.54 41.18 27.52
CA ARG A 910 -9.69 41.51 26.37
C ARG A 910 -10.35 41.22 25.03
N LEU A 911 -11.05 40.11 24.94
CA LEU A 911 -11.83 39.79 23.74
C LEU A 911 -12.98 40.78 23.57
N ASN A 912 -13.64 41.17 24.67
CA ASN A 912 -14.76 42.09 24.71
C ASN A 912 -14.34 43.58 24.60
N THR A 913 -13.25 43.89 23.89
CA THR A 913 -12.77 45.27 23.67
C THR A 913 -13.74 46.06 22.79
N PHE A 914 -14.23 45.44 21.71
CA PHE A 914 -15.26 46.02 20.85
C PHE A 914 -16.31 44.96 20.48
N PRO A 915 -17.34 44.76 21.32
CA PRO A 915 -18.41 43.81 21.01
C PRO A 915 -19.32 44.35 19.92
N ILE A 916 -19.60 43.52 18.92
CA ILE A 916 -20.58 43.80 17.88
C ILE A 916 -21.61 42.69 17.86
N TYR A 917 -22.87 43.04 18.02
CA TYR A 917 -23.98 42.10 17.94
C TYR A 917 -24.46 41.97 16.49
N LEU A 918 -24.55 40.73 15.99
CA LEU A 918 -25.15 40.44 14.69
C LEU A 918 -26.56 39.86 14.91
N PRO A 919 -27.62 40.58 14.54
CA PRO A 919 -28.99 40.20 14.87
C PRO A 919 -29.42 38.93 14.11
N PRO A 920 -30.23 38.06 14.74
CA PRO A 920 -30.82 36.90 14.10
C PRO A 920 -31.77 37.31 12.97
N LEU A 921 -31.98 36.42 12.00
CA LEU A 921 -32.75 36.70 10.79
C LEU A 921 -34.20 37.11 11.09
N ARG A 922 -34.80 36.56 12.17
CA ARG A 922 -36.14 36.92 12.64
C ARG A 922 -36.31 38.37 13.11
N GLU A 923 -35.21 39.05 13.45
CA GLU A 923 -35.21 40.48 13.82
C GLU A 923 -34.99 41.38 12.60
N ARG A 924 -34.67 40.80 11.44
CA ARG A 924 -34.45 41.49 10.15
C ARG A 924 -35.23 40.83 9.01
N LYS A 925 -36.52 40.56 9.24
CA LYS A 925 -37.41 39.91 8.26
C LYS A 925 -37.55 40.69 6.94
N GLU A 926 -37.27 41.98 6.95
CA GLU A 926 -37.20 42.86 5.77
C GLU A 926 -36.10 42.46 4.78
N ASP A 927 -35.04 41.76 5.23
CA ASP A 927 -33.91 41.32 4.39
C ASP A 927 -34.16 39.97 3.69
N ILE A 928 -35.18 39.21 4.14
CA ILE A 928 -35.49 37.86 3.63
C ILE A 928 -35.79 37.85 2.12
N PRO A 929 -36.54 38.80 1.53
CA PRO A 929 -36.80 38.80 0.09
C PRO A 929 -35.51 38.89 -0.73
N ASP A 930 -34.64 39.84 -0.40
CA ASP A 930 -33.37 40.06 -1.11
C ASP A 930 -32.41 38.88 -0.95
N LEU A 931 -32.32 38.32 0.27
CA LEU A 931 -31.50 37.13 0.56
C LEU A 931 -31.98 35.91 -0.22
N SER A 932 -33.31 35.71 -0.28
CA SER A 932 -33.93 34.57 -0.94
C SER A 932 -33.74 34.64 -2.45
N GLU A 933 -33.91 35.83 -3.05
CA GLU A 933 -33.68 36.06 -4.46
C GLU A 933 -32.19 35.88 -4.83
N PHE A 934 -31.27 36.34 -3.98
CA PHE A 934 -29.84 36.12 -4.15
C PHE A 934 -29.46 34.62 -4.10
N PHE A 935 -29.91 33.88 -3.09
CA PHE A 935 -29.60 32.46 -2.96
C PHE A 935 -30.20 31.64 -4.09
N LYS A 936 -31.43 31.97 -4.52
CA LYS A 936 -32.06 31.39 -5.69
C LYS A 936 -31.22 31.59 -6.94
N ASN A 937 -30.86 32.84 -7.26
CA ASN A 937 -30.11 33.17 -8.47
C ASN A 937 -28.70 32.53 -8.48
N ARG A 938 -28.04 32.47 -7.32
CA ARG A 938 -26.74 31.82 -7.19
C ARG A 938 -26.82 30.30 -7.43
N MET A 939 -27.82 29.62 -6.84
CA MET A 939 -28.01 28.18 -7.06
C MET A 939 -28.47 27.89 -8.50
N ALA A 940 -29.35 28.72 -9.05
CA ALA A 940 -29.82 28.64 -10.43
C ALA A 940 -28.66 28.70 -11.44
N ALA A 941 -27.70 29.60 -11.24
CA ALA A 941 -26.48 29.69 -12.05
C ALA A 941 -25.62 28.41 -11.95
N HIS A 942 -25.48 27.82 -10.76
CA HIS A 942 -24.70 26.61 -10.55
C HIS A 942 -25.29 25.38 -11.26
N ILE A 943 -26.62 25.29 -11.35
CA ILE A 943 -27.31 24.18 -12.04
C ILE A 943 -27.70 24.50 -13.50
N GLY A 944 -27.28 25.65 -14.03
CA GLY A 944 -27.55 26.07 -15.41
C GLY A 944 -29.03 26.31 -15.74
N LYS A 945 -29.88 26.65 -14.76
CA LYS A 945 -31.31 26.93 -14.95
C LYS A 945 -31.62 28.40 -14.67
N GLN A 946 -32.64 28.96 -15.33
CA GLN A 946 -33.16 30.29 -15.02
C GLN A 946 -34.55 30.17 -14.37
N PHE A 947 -34.71 30.75 -13.19
CA PHE A 947 -36.00 30.79 -12.48
C PHE A 947 -36.63 32.18 -12.56
N ALA A 948 -37.96 32.22 -12.58
CA ALA A 948 -38.70 33.46 -12.40
C ALA A 948 -38.47 34.07 -10.99
N PRO A 949 -38.70 35.38 -10.80
CA PRO A 949 -38.74 36.00 -9.47
C PRO A 949 -39.67 35.24 -8.51
N LEU A 950 -39.31 35.20 -7.21
CA LEU A 950 -40.17 34.58 -6.20
C LEU A 950 -41.52 35.30 -6.14
N THR A 951 -42.63 34.54 -6.05
CA THR A 951 -43.97 35.12 -5.94
C THR A 951 -44.18 35.76 -4.57
N SER A 952 -45.11 36.72 -4.49
CA SER A 952 -45.48 37.35 -3.22
C SER A 952 -45.92 36.33 -2.17
N GLU A 953 -46.64 35.28 -2.59
CA GLU A 953 -47.08 34.20 -1.69
C GLU A 953 -45.91 33.43 -1.06
N VAL A 954 -44.86 33.15 -1.85
CA VAL A 954 -43.64 32.48 -1.38
C VAL A 954 -42.87 33.39 -0.42
N ILE A 955 -42.77 34.69 -0.74
CA ILE A 955 -42.09 35.67 0.12
C ILE A 955 -42.82 35.83 1.46
N GLU A 956 -44.15 35.92 1.46
CA GLU A 956 -44.96 36.02 2.68
C GLU A 956 -44.71 34.83 3.63
N VAL A 957 -44.65 33.61 3.07
CA VAL A 957 -44.36 32.40 3.84
C VAL A 957 -42.95 32.42 4.41
N LEU A 958 -41.95 32.81 3.60
CA LEU A 958 -40.57 32.95 4.05
C LEU A 958 -40.43 34.01 5.14
N GLN A 959 -41.17 35.12 5.09
CA GLN A 959 -41.16 36.14 6.14
C GLN A 959 -41.94 35.72 7.40
N SER A 960 -42.96 34.88 7.26
CA SER A 960 -43.73 34.38 8.39
C SER A 960 -42.96 33.40 9.28
N TYR A 961 -42.00 32.67 8.71
CA TYR A 961 -41.18 31.69 9.44
C TYR A 961 -40.08 32.38 10.28
N ASP A 962 -39.77 31.80 11.44
CA ASP A 962 -38.89 32.42 12.44
C ASP A 962 -37.40 32.05 12.29
N TRP A 963 -37.05 31.18 11.33
CA TRP A 963 -35.67 30.85 10.95
C TRP A 963 -34.74 30.56 12.15
N PRO A 964 -34.99 29.52 12.96
CA PRO A 964 -34.13 29.16 14.10
C PRO A 964 -32.66 28.89 13.72
N GLY A 965 -32.37 28.47 12.49
CA GLY A 965 -31.02 28.34 11.94
C GLY A 965 -30.52 29.56 11.16
N ASN A 966 -31.22 30.69 11.26
CA ASN A 966 -30.88 31.98 10.69
C ASN A 966 -30.65 31.93 9.16
N VAL A 967 -29.68 32.70 8.64
CA VAL A 967 -29.42 32.82 7.20
C VAL A 967 -29.00 31.48 6.59
N ARG A 968 -28.33 30.61 7.37
CA ARG A 968 -27.92 29.27 6.92
C ARG A 968 -29.12 28.36 6.64
N GLU A 969 -30.15 28.41 7.48
CA GLU A 969 -31.39 27.64 7.24
C GLU A 969 -32.17 28.20 6.05
N LEU A 970 -32.23 29.53 5.90
CA LEU A 970 -32.84 30.18 4.73
C LEU A 970 -32.14 29.75 3.43
N GLU A 971 -30.81 29.82 3.42
CA GLU A 971 -29.99 29.39 2.29
C GLU A 971 -30.28 27.93 1.90
N HIS A 972 -30.23 27.00 2.87
CA HIS A 972 -30.51 25.58 2.61
C HIS A 972 -31.94 25.36 2.11
N THR A 973 -32.92 26.09 2.65
CA THR A 973 -34.33 25.95 2.27
C THR A 973 -34.55 26.39 0.82
N ILE A 974 -33.98 27.53 0.43
CA ILE A 974 -34.05 28.03 -0.95
C ILE A 974 -33.27 27.12 -1.91
N GLN A 975 -32.09 26.65 -1.52
CA GLN A 975 -31.32 25.69 -2.33
C GLN A 975 -32.11 24.41 -2.59
N ARG A 976 -32.72 23.83 -1.55
CA ARG A 976 -33.59 22.66 -1.67
C ARG A 976 -34.78 22.94 -2.59
N ALA A 977 -35.44 24.08 -2.42
CA ALA A 977 -36.58 24.46 -3.27
C ALA A 977 -36.17 24.56 -4.74
N VAL A 978 -35.02 25.16 -5.05
CA VAL A 978 -34.46 25.24 -6.42
C VAL A 978 -34.15 23.86 -7.00
N THR A 979 -33.69 22.90 -6.18
CA THR A 979 -33.37 21.54 -6.63
C THR A 979 -34.62 20.67 -6.85
N VAL A 980 -35.61 20.79 -5.96
CA VAL A 980 -36.85 19.98 -5.99
C VAL A 980 -37.85 20.50 -7.02
N CYS A 981 -37.82 21.81 -7.32
CA CYS A 981 -38.74 22.42 -8.27
C CYS A 981 -38.56 21.82 -9.68
N ASN A 982 -39.64 21.21 -10.19
CA ASN A 982 -39.70 20.63 -11.53
C ASN A 982 -40.02 21.67 -12.63
N GLY A 983 -40.42 22.89 -12.23
CA GLY A 983 -40.77 24.01 -13.12
C GLY A 983 -39.74 25.14 -13.12
N LEU A 984 -40.10 26.28 -13.75
CA LEU A 984 -39.30 27.52 -13.77
C LEU A 984 -39.75 28.55 -12.71
N GLN A 985 -40.73 28.19 -11.88
CA GLN A 985 -41.30 29.02 -10.84
C GLN A 985 -41.38 28.22 -9.55
N ILE A 986 -40.77 28.74 -8.48
CA ILE A 986 -40.77 28.11 -7.16
C ILE A 986 -42.13 28.37 -6.52
N GLU A 987 -42.81 27.31 -6.10
CA GLU A 987 -44.09 27.38 -5.40
C GLU A 987 -43.89 27.14 -3.89
N VAL A 988 -44.89 27.49 -3.08
CA VAL A 988 -44.80 27.35 -1.62
C VAL A 988 -44.58 25.89 -1.20
N GLY A 989 -45.12 24.94 -1.98
CA GLY A 989 -44.92 23.50 -1.75
C GLY A 989 -43.47 23.04 -1.84
N ASP A 990 -42.64 23.73 -2.63
CA ASP A 990 -41.22 23.40 -2.81
C ASP A 990 -40.35 23.80 -1.61
N LEU A 991 -40.84 24.75 -0.78
CA LEU A 991 -40.11 25.22 0.41
C LEU A 991 -40.08 24.18 1.53
N GLY A 992 -41.06 23.27 1.59
CA GLY A 992 -41.13 22.21 2.61
C GLY A 992 -41.26 22.72 4.06
N LEU A 993 -41.98 23.83 4.27
CA LEU A 993 -42.22 24.47 5.59
C LEU A 993 -43.56 24.06 6.25
N TYR A 994 -44.33 23.13 5.66
CA TYR A 994 -45.75 22.91 5.96
C TYR A 994 -46.13 22.00 7.16
N ASP A 995 -45.18 21.49 7.96
CA ASP A 995 -45.49 20.42 8.94
C ASP A 995 -45.51 20.84 10.43
N SER A 996 -45.42 22.14 10.76
CA SER A 996 -45.20 22.55 12.17
C SER A 996 -46.27 23.41 12.84
N GLN A 997 -47.37 23.84 12.19
CA GLN A 997 -48.34 24.76 12.85
C GLN A 997 -49.86 24.50 12.70
N ILE A 998 -50.31 23.32 12.25
CA ILE A 998 -51.76 22.98 12.31
C ILE A 998 -51.98 21.59 12.97
N LYS A 999 -51.73 21.52 14.28
CA LYS A 999 -52.28 20.47 15.16
C LYS A 999 -53.00 21.12 16.34
N GLY A 1000 -54.05 21.86 16.04
CA GLY A 1000 -54.91 22.47 17.04
C GLY A 1000 -56.24 22.85 16.43
N THR A 1001 -57.28 22.14 16.84
CA THR A 1001 -58.71 22.44 16.68
C THR A 1001 -59.44 21.72 15.56
N VAL A 1002 -60.48 20.99 16.00
CA VAL A 1002 -61.64 20.43 15.29
C VAL A 1002 -61.49 19.01 14.71
N GLN A 1003 -61.56 18.08 15.66
CA GLN A 1003 -62.30 16.82 15.52
C GLN A 1003 -63.70 17.02 14.92
N ASP A 1004 -64.12 16.00 14.17
CA ASP A 1004 -65.49 15.61 13.85
C ASP A 1004 -66.26 16.42 12.80
N LEU A 1005 -66.13 16.00 11.53
CA LEU A 1005 -67.29 15.57 10.75
C LEU A 1005 -66.90 14.40 9.82
N LYS A 1006 -67.54 13.26 10.08
CA LYS A 1006 -67.32 11.94 9.52
C LYS A 1006 -67.92 11.76 8.10
N ARG A 1007 -67.18 10.96 7.32
CA ARG A 1007 -67.60 9.78 6.52
C ARG A 1007 -68.10 9.92 5.06
N ARG A 1008 -67.43 9.11 4.21
CA ARG A 1008 -67.81 8.37 2.96
C ARG A 1008 -67.12 8.92 1.69
N THR A 1009 -66.33 8.20 0.87
CA THR A 1009 -65.94 6.77 0.74
C THR A 1009 -64.73 6.64 -0.23
N LEU A 1010 -63.91 5.57 -0.08
CA LEU A 1010 -62.97 4.88 -1.02
C LEU A 1010 -61.43 5.14 -0.92
N PRO A 1011 -60.57 4.12 -1.24
CA PRO A 1011 -59.47 3.67 -0.36
C PRO A 1011 -58.01 3.87 -0.85
N ASP A 1012 -57.09 3.60 0.10
CA ASP A 1012 -55.65 3.27 -0.01
C ASP A 1012 -54.67 4.38 -0.39
N GLN A 1013 -53.87 4.90 0.55
CA GLN A 1013 -52.66 4.35 1.20
C GLN A 1013 -51.39 5.00 0.60
N ALA A 1014 -50.99 6.12 1.19
CA ALA A 1014 -49.61 6.58 1.22
C ALA A 1014 -49.31 6.95 2.68
N GLY A 1015 -48.52 6.09 3.33
CA GLY A 1015 -48.28 6.09 4.76
C GLY A 1015 -47.38 7.23 5.24
N GLU A 1016 -47.62 7.62 6.48
CA GLU A 1016 -46.87 8.57 7.31
C GLU A 1016 -45.36 8.25 7.33
N ILE A 1017 -44.51 9.29 7.30
CA ILE A 1017 -43.06 9.16 7.42
C ILE A 1017 -42.72 8.70 8.84
N MET A 1018 -42.20 7.47 8.95
CA MET A 1018 -41.86 6.80 10.20
C MET A 1018 -40.41 7.10 10.61
N PRO A 1019 -40.10 7.28 11.91
CA PRO A 1019 -38.73 7.41 12.41
C PRO A 1019 -37.83 6.24 11.99
N LEU A 1020 -36.56 6.52 11.67
CA LEU A 1020 -35.61 5.54 11.11
C LEU A 1020 -35.49 4.26 11.95
N ASP A 1021 -35.51 4.39 13.28
CA ASP A 1021 -35.43 3.24 14.21
C ASP A 1021 -36.70 2.36 14.18
N GLU A 1022 -37.88 2.94 13.95
CA GLU A 1022 -39.13 2.19 13.81
C GLU A 1022 -39.22 1.52 12.43
N PHE A 1023 -38.81 2.22 11.37
CA PHE A 1023 -38.74 1.62 10.03
C PHE A 1023 -37.75 0.45 10.00
N GLU A 1024 -36.56 0.62 10.58
CA GLU A 1024 -35.55 -0.43 10.66
C GLU A 1024 -36.06 -1.61 11.50
N ARG A 1025 -36.74 -1.36 12.62
CA ARG A 1025 -37.36 -2.39 13.44
C ARG A 1025 -38.43 -3.18 12.68
N ASP A 1026 -39.32 -2.48 11.96
CA ASP A 1026 -40.45 -3.11 11.27
C ASP A 1026 -39.99 -3.89 10.03
N TYR A 1027 -38.97 -3.36 9.33
CA TYR A 1027 -38.32 -4.06 8.22
C TYR A 1027 -37.60 -5.33 8.68
N ILE A 1028 -36.81 -5.27 9.76
CA ILE A 1028 -36.14 -6.45 10.33
C ILE A 1028 -37.18 -7.48 10.80
N LEU A 1029 -38.30 -7.05 11.42
CA LEU A 1029 -39.39 -7.94 11.81
C LEU A 1029 -40.07 -8.60 10.60
N LYS A 1030 -40.26 -7.87 9.49
CA LYS A 1030 -40.85 -8.40 8.25
C LYS A 1030 -39.97 -9.49 7.64
N VAL A 1031 -38.65 -9.27 7.60
CA VAL A 1031 -37.68 -10.27 7.11
C VAL A 1031 -37.57 -11.47 8.06
N LEU A 1032 -37.59 -11.26 9.38
CA LEU A 1032 -37.62 -12.35 10.36
C LEU A 1032 -38.89 -13.19 10.23
N LYS A 1033 -40.06 -12.60 10.01
CA LYS A 1033 -41.31 -13.36 9.77
C LYS A 1033 -41.26 -14.14 8.45
N ALA A 1034 -40.77 -13.54 7.37
CA ALA A 1034 -40.64 -14.20 6.07
C ALA A 1034 -39.69 -15.41 6.10
N THR A 1035 -38.64 -15.35 6.93
CA THR A 1035 -37.67 -16.44 7.15
C THR A 1035 -38.06 -17.40 8.29
N LYS A 1036 -39.30 -17.31 8.82
CA LYS A 1036 -39.79 -18.09 9.98
C LYS A 1036 -38.86 -18.02 11.20
N TRP A 1037 -38.31 -16.84 11.46
CA TRP A 1037 -37.38 -16.52 12.54
C TRP A 1037 -36.03 -17.28 12.47
N LYS A 1038 -35.65 -17.77 11.29
CA LYS A 1038 -34.35 -18.41 11.09
C LYS A 1038 -33.29 -17.34 10.85
N ILE A 1039 -32.38 -17.15 11.82
CA ILE A 1039 -31.40 -16.05 11.78
C ILE A 1039 -30.16 -16.42 10.93
N LYS A 1040 -29.71 -17.69 10.96
CA LYS A 1040 -28.47 -18.17 10.30
C LYS A 1040 -28.75 -19.19 9.18
N GLY A 1041 -27.89 -19.20 8.15
CA GLY A 1041 -27.91 -20.13 7.01
C GLY A 1041 -28.22 -19.43 5.67
N ALA A 1042 -28.15 -20.17 4.55
CA ALA A 1042 -28.36 -19.61 3.20
C ALA A 1042 -29.71 -18.87 3.03
N ASN A 1043 -30.76 -19.34 3.73
CA ASN A 1043 -32.09 -18.71 3.74
C ASN A 1043 -32.40 -18.02 5.09
N GLY A 1044 -31.37 -17.59 5.83
CA GLY A 1044 -31.52 -16.90 7.11
C GLY A 1044 -31.72 -15.39 6.94
N ALA A 1045 -32.35 -14.76 7.93
CA ALA A 1045 -32.61 -13.32 7.95
C ALA A 1045 -31.33 -12.47 7.82
N ALA A 1046 -30.21 -12.92 8.39
CA ALA A 1046 -28.93 -12.23 8.31
C ALA A 1046 -28.41 -12.14 6.87
N THR A 1047 -28.49 -13.25 6.12
CA THR A 1047 -28.07 -13.34 4.72
C THR A 1047 -28.97 -12.48 3.81
N LEU A 1048 -30.28 -12.49 4.04
CA LEU A 1048 -31.24 -11.65 3.29
C LEU A 1048 -31.11 -10.16 3.56
N LEU A 1049 -30.67 -9.79 4.76
CA LEU A 1049 -30.38 -8.40 5.14
C LEU A 1049 -28.95 -7.97 4.79
N GLY A 1050 -28.11 -8.87 4.25
CA GLY A 1050 -26.71 -8.57 3.94
C GLY A 1050 -25.84 -8.31 5.18
N LEU A 1051 -26.24 -8.79 6.36
CA LEU A 1051 -25.55 -8.53 7.63
C LEU A 1051 -24.91 -9.81 8.19
N PRO A 1052 -23.76 -9.72 8.88
CA PRO A 1052 -23.27 -10.82 9.71
C PRO A 1052 -24.30 -11.19 10.78
N PRO A 1053 -24.51 -12.48 11.09
CA PRO A 1053 -25.51 -12.89 12.09
C PRO A 1053 -25.30 -12.28 13.47
N SER A 1054 -24.04 -12.04 13.87
CA SER A 1054 -23.68 -11.37 15.13
C SER A 1054 -24.22 -9.93 15.18
N THR A 1055 -24.09 -9.18 14.09
CA THR A 1055 -24.60 -7.81 13.96
C THR A 1055 -26.12 -7.76 14.01
N LEU A 1056 -26.79 -8.73 13.36
CA LEU A 1056 -28.25 -8.84 13.44
C LEU A 1056 -28.72 -9.14 14.87
N TYR A 1057 -28.02 -9.99 15.63
CA TYR A 1057 -28.35 -10.22 17.05
C TYR A 1057 -28.20 -8.94 17.89
N THR A 1058 -27.14 -8.16 17.67
CA THR A 1058 -26.92 -6.89 18.39
C THR A 1058 -27.99 -5.86 18.04
N LYS A 1059 -28.37 -5.73 16.76
CA LYS A 1059 -29.46 -4.85 16.32
C LYS A 1059 -30.82 -5.30 16.87
N MET A 1060 -31.13 -6.59 16.86
CA MET A 1060 -32.35 -7.11 17.49
C MET A 1060 -32.41 -6.80 18.99
N LYS A 1061 -31.27 -6.88 19.70
CA LYS A 1061 -31.19 -6.54 21.13
C LYS A 1061 -31.36 -5.04 21.36
N LYS A 1062 -30.74 -4.18 20.55
CA LYS A 1062 -30.85 -2.71 20.62
C LYS A 1062 -32.28 -2.23 20.31
N LEU A 1063 -32.91 -2.81 19.29
CA LEU A 1063 -34.26 -2.48 18.85
C LEU A 1063 -35.35 -3.22 19.62
N GLY A 1064 -35.03 -3.98 20.68
CA GLY A 1064 -36.01 -4.67 21.52
C GLY A 1064 -36.83 -5.78 20.81
N ILE A 1065 -36.29 -6.38 19.75
CA ILE A 1065 -36.94 -7.45 18.98
C ILE A 1065 -36.67 -8.80 19.64
N LYS A 1066 -37.72 -9.44 20.18
CA LYS A 1066 -37.69 -10.80 20.72
C LYS A 1066 -38.80 -11.64 20.12
N ARG A 1067 -38.56 -12.93 19.94
CA ARG A 1067 -39.60 -13.89 19.56
C ARG A 1067 -40.46 -14.16 20.79
N LEU A 1068 -41.74 -13.79 20.72
CA LEU A 1068 -42.76 -14.19 21.69
C LEU A 1068 -43.14 -15.66 21.51
#